data_AF-A0A955SXH3-F1
#
_entry.id   AF-A0A955SXH3-F1
#
_cell.length_a   1.000
_cell.length_b   1.000
_cell.length_c   1.000
_cell.angle_alpha   90.00
_cell.angle_beta   90.00
_cell.angle_gamma   90.00
#
_symmetry.space_group_name_H-M   'P 1'
#
loop_
_entity.id
_entity.type
_entity.pdbx_description
1 polymer ?
#
loop_
_entity_poly.entity_id
_entity_poly.type
_entity_poly.pdbx_seq_one_letter_code
_entity_poly.pdbx_strand_id
1 'polypeptide(L)'
;MKKFFGLLLLLIILAFAFQGSRGIWEPDEGYYIGIARDMVETGDWIVPQLNLRPFLDKPPIVYWGSAFMMDQFGFNEWSARIPHAVWFLLTAVFVYLLGKDMFDEKTGILSALIYATSPIPFVAANIVTPDTPLTVWVSAMFLGFWKVFRSQSKPRRLMWEFFLGVSGGLAFLSKGPATFVYMAPVFFFLLASGNLKAYCLRWGFLMCSLLFVAVGASWYVAVIYYIPGALHYFLESQVTGRLFTEEFNRNPEWYTFTYVYLPVVLFGTLPWSVAWLPRIIHLYKNRGFEKKPLRQWDRRTLFLSMLVIVPFVIFCSASSKLPLYILPLFAPLSLISALCWIRWKPDWIGSNRPLTVTLFFAFWVILLVTVRGGMAYWPTDRDTRAFWEEVKDKIPKDRSELVVVNMRRRGLGFYTDYGVEMVTTKSNPYPAFTETERLSEEVHELPTCGHHHVFFVRDREYEEALELIQNSGATYNIQNGPEGVHIITVDPASPEVQVVRLAALGDTRTGDSGQIQLGSALYHTDETNPLNGIVLLGDNISFRGEPEYFEDHFVRPYDALLDAGVSFFAVLGNHDIKGGFSSFQLNHPYLNMKGRRYYSEMFGEELVECFMLDTNTIVGDPQQISWLNKSLQESPATWKIVAMHEPLYGAIERRPEADEQLRERLEP
;
A
#
# COMPACT_ATOMS: atom_id res chain seq x y z
N MET A 1 33.72 21.46 4.72
CA MET A 1 33.54 20.24 3.90
C MET A 1 33.74 18.94 4.69
N LYS A 2 34.93 18.63 5.26
CA LYS A 2 35.17 17.36 5.98
C LYS A 2 34.15 17.02 7.09
N LYS A 3 33.76 18.00 7.94
CA LYS A 3 32.75 17.81 9.00
C LYS A 3 31.34 17.51 8.46
N PHE A 4 31.00 18.08 7.31
CA PHE A 4 29.70 17.86 6.66
C PHE A 4 29.64 16.46 6.03
N PHE A 5 30.73 16.01 5.41
CA PHE A 5 30.85 14.66 4.89
C PHE A 5 30.75 13.61 6.00
N GLY A 6 31.44 13.81 7.14
CA GLY A 6 31.34 12.91 8.29
C GLY A 6 29.91 12.83 8.87
N LEU A 7 29.19 13.96 8.93
CA LEU A 7 27.79 13.99 9.32
C LEU A 7 26.92 13.18 8.35
N LEU A 8 27.06 13.42 7.05
CA LEU A 8 26.28 12.72 6.03
C LEU A 8 26.52 11.21 6.09
N LEU A 9 27.78 10.78 6.21
CA LEU A 9 28.12 9.36 6.36
C LEU A 9 27.48 8.75 7.61
N LEU A 10 27.53 9.45 8.75
CA LEU A 10 26.87 8.98 9.98
C LEU A 10 25.37 8.84 9.81
N LEU A 11 24.71 9.82 9.18
CA LEU A 11 23.27 9.76 8.91
C LEU A 11 22.92 8.58 8.01
N ILE A 12 23.71 8.32 6.96
CA ILE A 12 23.53 7.16 6.07
C ILE A 12 23.67 5.85 6.87
N ILE A 13 24.71 5.72 7.70
CA ILE A 13 24.88 4.53 8.54
C ILE A 13 23.66 4.33 9.46
N LEU A 14 23.21 5.39 10.14
CA LEU A 14 22.05 5.32 11.04
C LEU A 14 20.73 5.05 10.30
N ALA A 15 20.62 5.46 9.04
CA ALA A 15 19.42 5.20 8.24
C ALA A 15 19.38 3.75 7.72
N PHE A 16 20.52 3.22 7.25
CA PHE A 16 20.56 1.98 6.48
C PHE A 16 21.13 0.76 7.20
N ALA A 17 21.80 0.92 8.35
CA ALA A 17 22.32 -0.22 9.10
C ALA A 17 21.20 -1.21 9.43
N PHE A 18 21.40 -2.48 9.08
CA PHE A 18 20.45 -3.58 9.29
C PHE A 18 19.07 -3.37 8.62
N GLN A 19 19.00 -2.54 7.57
CA GLN A 19 17.77 -2.46 6.77
C GLN A 19 17.57 -3.80 6.07
N GLY A 20 16.42 -4.46 6.30
CA GLY A 20 16.08 -5.73 5.67
C GLY A 20 16.65 -7.01 6.28
N SER A 21 17.39 -6.96 7.39
CA SER A 21 17.98 -8.18 7.99
C SER A 21 16.98 -9.05 8.77
N ARG A 22 15.85 -8.49 9.21
CA ARG A 22 14.76 -9.22 9.88
C ARG A 22 13.56 -9.43 8.96
N GLY A 23 12.77 -10.46 9.25
CA GLY A 23 11.49 -10.71 8.59
C GLY A 23 10.47 -9.61 8.89
N ILE A 24 9.29 -9.76 8.31
CA ILE A 24 8.17 -8.81 8.43
C ILE A 24 7.51 -9.01 9.79
N TRP A 25 7.36 -7.92 10.54
CA TRP A 25 6.77 -7.97 11.87
C TRP A 25 5.31 -7.53 11.88
N GLU A 26 4.47 -8.41 12.40
CA GLU A 26 3.02 -8.23 12.48
C GLU A 26 2.59 -7.34 13.66
N PRO A 27 1.42 -6.69 13.57
CA PRO A 27 0.54 -6.62 12.40
C PRO A 27 0.94 -5.52 11.40
N ASP A 28 1.58 -4.45 11.87
CA ASP A 28 1.62 -3.19 11.11
C ASP A 28 2.38 -3.33 9.79
N GLU A 29 3.57 -3.96 9.77
CA GLU A 29 4.32 -4.10 8.52
C GLU A 29 3.63 -5.04 7.53
N GLY A 30 2.99 -6.11 8.02
CA GLY A 30 2.27 -7.06 7.18
C GLY A 30 1.19 -6.39 6.32
N TYR A 31 0.40 -5.47 6.89
CA TYR A 31 -0.59 -4.69 6.15
C TYR A 31 0.04 -3.88 5.02
N TYR A 32 1.01 -3.02 5.35
CA TYR A 32 1.53 -2.05 4.39
C TYR A 32 2.37 -2.72 3.29
N ILE A 33 3.09 -3.78 3.64
CA ILE A 33 3.92 -4.53 2.69
C ILE A 33 3.04 -5.41 1.80
N GLY A 34 2.03 -6.09 2.35
CA GLY A 34 1.08 -6.87 1.55
C GLY A 34 0.38 -6.01 0.51
N ILE A 35 -0.11 -4.82 0.91
CA ILE A 35 -0.72 -3.88 -0.03
C ILE A 35 0.28 -3.40 -1.10
N ALA A 36 1.52 -3.12 -0.70
CA ALA A 36 2.55 -2.72 -1.64
C ALA A 36 2.89 -3.84 -2.64
N ARG A 37 2.88 -5.11 -2.22
CA ARG A 37 3.03 -6.27 -3.10
C ARG A 37 1.86 -6.36 -4.08
N ASP A 38 0.63 -6.31 -3.61
CA ASP A 38 -0.57 -6.40 -4.46
C ASP A 38 -0.58 -5.28 -5.52
N MET A 39 -0.13 -4.06 -5.19
CA MET A 39 0.02 -2.98 -6.18
C MET A 39 1.00 -3.33 -7.30
N VAL A 40 2.10 -4.03 -6.98
CA VAL A 40 3.10 -4.47 -7.98
C VAL A 40 2.55 -5.63 -8.81
N GLU A 41 1.96 -6.63 -8.15
CA GLU A 41 1.46 -7.84 -8.82
C GLU A 41 0.25 -7.55 -9.72
N THR A 42 -0.67 -6.68 -9.29
CA THR A 42 -1.87 -6.34 -10.07
C THR A 42 -1.64 -5.22 -11.09
N GLY A 43 -0.61 -4.38 -10.88
CA GLY A 43 -0.42 -3.15 -11.63
C GLY A 43 -1.41 -2.03 -11.29
N ASP A 44 -2.29 -2.20 -10.30
CA ASP A 44 -3.18 -1.15 -9.82
C ASP A 44 -2.50 -0.30 -8.73
N TRP A 45 -2.02 0.88 -9.12
CA TRP A 45 -1.39 1.84 -8.21
C TRP A 45 -2.37 2.83 -7.59
N ILE A 46 -3.66 2.78 -7.97
CA ILE A 46 -4.67 3.74 -7.54
C ILE A 46 -5.47 3.18 -6.37
N VAL A 47 -6.04 1.99 -6.50
CA VAL A 47 -6.86 1.36 -5.45
C VAL A 47 -5.97 0.43 -4.63
N PRO A 48 -5.64 0.77 -3.36
CA PRO A 48 -4.89 -0.15 -2.52
C PRO A 48 -5.73 -1.40 -2.26
N GLN A 49 -5.14 -2.56 -2.45
CA GLN A 49 -5.75 -3.86 -2.21
C GLN A 49 -4.91 -4.63 -1.20
N LEU A 50 -5.53 -5.48 -0.40
CA LEU A 50 -4.85 -6.45 0.44
C LEU A 50 -5.50 -7.81 0.23
N ASN A 51 -4.72 -8.76 -0.24
CA ASN A 51 -5.20 -10.05 -0.74
C ASN A 51 -6.27 -9.82 -1.82
N LEU A 52 -5.99 -8.92 -2.77
CA LEU A 52 -6.85 -8.56 -3.90
C LEU A 52 -8.21 -7.94 -3.53
N ARG A 53 -8.44 -7.61 -2.24
CA ARG A 53 -9.65 -6.93 -1.75
C ARG A 53 -9.34 -5.45 -1.42
N PRO A 54 -10.20 -4.47 -1.79
CA PRO A 54 -9.91 -3.05 -1.54
C PRO A 54 -9.68 -2.69 -0.06
N PHE A 55 -8.59 -1.98 0.22
CA PHE A 55 -8.19 -1.57 1.56
C PHE A 55 -7.95 -0.05 1.64
N LEU A 56 -8.98 0.69 2.07
CA LEU A 56 -9.01 2.16 1.98
C LEU A 56 -8.67 2.89 3.30
N ASP A 57 -8.00 2.21 4.24
CA ASP A 57 -7.71 2.78 5.57
C ASP A 57 -6.69 3.92 5.57
N LYS A 58 -5.77 3.94 4.60
CA LYS A 58 -4.70 4.94 4.47
C LYS A 58 -4.49 5.39 3.03
N PRO A 59 -4.05 6.63 2.82
CA PRO A 59 -3.57 7.12 1.53
C PRO A 59 -2.25 6.47 1.09
N PRO A 60 -1.84 6.66 -0.17
CA PRO A 60 -0.99 5.69 -0.83
C PRO A 60 0.51 5.90 -0.69
N ILE A 61 0.99 7.03 -0.13
CA ILE A 61 2.45 7.33 -0.13
C ILE A 61 3.28 6.23 0.55
N VAL A 62 2.76 5.61 1.62
CA VAL A 62 3.46 4.51 2.29
C VAL A 62 3.57 3.29 1.37
N TYR A 63 2.50 2.95 0.65
CA TYR A 63 2.46 1.82 -0.28
C TYR A 63 3.32 2.10 -1.51
N TRP A 64 3.14 3.25 -2.16
CA TRP A 64 3.90 3.64 -3.36
C TRP A 64 5.40 3.62 -3.14
N GLY A 65 5.88 4.07 -1.97
CA GLY A 65 7.30 4.01 -1.64
C GLY A 65 7.81 2.57 -1.64
N SER A 66 7.13 1.67 -0.94
CA SER A 66 7.54 0.26 -0.83
C SER A 66 7.33 -0.48 -2.14
N ALA A 67 6.19 -0.30 -2.80
CA ALA A 67 5.85 -0.91 -4.09
C ALA A 67 6.87 -0.54 -5.17
N PHE A 68 7.24 0.75 -5.30
CA PHE A 68 8.25 1.19 -6.25
C PHE A 68 9.60 0.50 -6.01
N MET A 69 10.01 0.34 -4.75
CA MET A 69 11.29 -0.30 -4.45
C MET A 69 11.24 -1.81 -4.65
N MET A 70 10.11 -2.45 -4.38
CA MET A 70 9.91 -3.87 -4.67
C MET A 70 9.89 -4.16 -6.17
N ASP A 71 9.20 -3.33 -6.96
CA ASP A 71 9.17 -3.44 -8.42
C ASP A 71 10.58 -3.32 -9.04
N GLN A 72 11.41 -2.41 -8.51
CA GLN A 72 12.76 -2.18 -9.04
C GLN A 72 13.83 -3.14 -8.52
N PHE A 73 13.68 -3.67 -7.30
CA PHE A 73 14.72 -4.46 -6.62
C PHE A 73 14.25 -5.86 -6.17
N GLY A 74 13.06 -6.28 -6.60
CA GLY A 74 12.42 -7.54 -6.21
C GLY A 74 11.78 -7.52 -4.82
N PHE A 75 10.96 -8.52 -4.53
CA PHE A 75 10.34 -8.72 -3.22
C PHE A 75 11.36 -9.20 -2.20
N ASN A 76 11.86 -8.28 -1.37
CA ASN A 76 12.71 -8.60 -0.22
C ASN A 76 12.55 -7.55 0.89
N GLU A 77 12.95 -7.91 2.10
CA GLU A 77 12.75 -7.11 3.31
C GLU A 77 13.49 -5.76 3.29
N TRP A 78 14.52 -5.63 2.46
CA TRP A 78 15.26 -4.40 2.26
C TRP A 78 14.51 -3.44 1.33
N SER A 79 14.04 -3.93 0.18
CA SER A 79 13.23 -3.14 -0.78
C SER A 79 11.93 -2.67 -0.13
N ALA A 80 11.32 -3.49 0.72
CA ALA A 80 10.14 -3.11 1.49
C ALA A 80 10.35 -1.90 2.43
N ARG A 81 11.56 -1.71 2.97
CA ARG A 81 11.86 -0.75 4.04
C ARG A 81 12.72 0.42 3.61
N ILE A 82 13.43 0.36 2.49
CA ILE A 82 14.31 1.45 2.05
C ILE A 82 13.63 2.84 1.99
N PRO A 83 12.34 3.01 1.62
CA PRO A 83 11.69 4.31 1.66
C PRO A 83 11.73 4.97 3.04
N HIS A 84 11.61 4.17 4.11
CA HIS A 84 11.62 4.64 5.50
C HIS A 84 12.99 5.19 5.91
N ALA A 85 14.08 4.57 5.46
CA ALA A 85 15.43 5.09 5.64
C ALA A 85 15.62 6.44 4.91
N VAL A 86 15.07 6.55 3.69
CA VAL A 86 15.12 7.78 2.90
C VAL A 86 14.31 8.90 3.57
N TRP A 87 13.08 8.64 4.01
CA TRP A 87 12.25 9.63 4.73
C TRP A 87 12.89 10.09 6.05
N PHE A 88 13.58 9.19 6.76
CA PHE A 88 14.36 9.54 7.93
C PHE A 88 15.50 10.51 7.60
N LEU A 89 16.27 10.25 6.53
CA LEU A 89 17.33 11.16 6.07
C LEU A 89 16.78 12.52 5.64
N LEU A 90 15.70 12.53 4.86
CA LEU A 90 15.05 13.76 4.41
C LEU A 90 14.49 14.56 5.60
N THR A 91 13.94 13.89 6.62
CA THR A 91 13.53 14.55 7.85
C THR A 91 14.72 15.22 8.55
N ALA A 92 15.84 14.51 8.70
CA ALA A 92 17.05 15.08 9.29
C ALA A 92 17.54 16.31 8.50
N VAL A 93 17.43 16.30 7.16
CA VAL A 93 17.73 17.45 6.31
C VAL A 93 16.78 18.61 6.58
N PHE A 94 15.46 18.40 6.64
CA PHE A 94 14.51 19.48 6.94
C PHE A 94 14.68 20.04 8.35
N VAL A 95 15.00 19.19 9.33
CA VAL A 95 15.37 19.58 10.70
C VAL A 95 16.64 20.45 10.70
N TYR A 96 17.68 20.06 9.95
CA TYR A 96 18.89 20.87 9.75
C TYR A 96 18.56 22.23 9.15
N LEU A 97 17.79 22.25 8.06
CA LEU A 97 17.43 23.48 7.33
C LEU A 97 16.59 24.42 8.19
N LEU A 98 15.65 23.90 8.96
CA LEU A 98 14.82 24.68 9.88
C LEU A 98 15.69 25.26 11.02
N GLY A 99 16.53 24.44 11.65
CA GLY A 99 17.44 24.90 12.71
C GLY A 99 18.44 25.95 12.23
N LYS A 100 19.06 25.73 11.06
CA LYS A 100 19.98 26.66 10.41
C LYS A 100 19.33 28.00 10.10
N ASP A 101 18.10 27.96 9.59
CA ASP A 101 17.39 29.17 9.23
C ASP A 101 16.93 29.94 10.47
N MET A 102 16.31 29.27 11.45
CA MET A 102 15.80 29.89 12.67
C MET A 102 16.92 30.50 13.54
N PHE A 103 18.07 29.83 13.60
CA PHE A 103 19.17 30.21 14.48
C PHE A 103 20.47 30.33 13.69
N ASP A 104 21.25 29.26 13.62
CA ASP A 104 22.54 29.22 12.95
C ASP A 104 22.89 27.81 12.49
N GLU A 105 23.93 27.69 11.67
CA GLU A 105 24.37 26.42 11.11
C GLU A 105 24.74 25.36 12.18
N LYS A 106 25.26 25.79 13.34
CA LYS A 106 25.61 24.88 14.43
C LYS A 106 24.36 24.28 15.06
N THR A 107 23.33 25.09 15.30
CA THR A 107 22.01 24.60 15.75
C THR A 107 21.40 23.66 14.73
N GLY A 108 21.48 23.98 13.43
CA GLY A 108 21.00 23.09 12.37
C GLY A 108 21.66 21.72 12.42
N ILE A 109 23.00 21.67 12.42
CA ILE A 109 23.77 20.41 12.45
C ILE A 109 23.42 19.60 13.69
N LEU A 110 23.39 20.24 14.86
CA LEU A 110 23.11 19.56 16.12
C LEU A 110 21.67 19.03 16.16
N SER A 111 20.69 19.77 15.64
CA SER A 111 19.29 19.33 15.60
C SER A 111 19.12 18.08 14.73
N ALA A 112 19.78 18.02 13.57
CA ALA A 112 19.73 16.84 12.70
C ALA A 112 20.42 15.62 13.34
N LEU A 113 21.56 15.82 14.01
CA LEU A 113 22.23 14.77 14.77
C LEU A 113 21.34 14.24 15.90
N ILE A 114 20.70 15.14 16.65
CA ILE A 114 19.79 14.77 17.74
C ILE A 114 18.60 13.97 17.21
N TYR A 115 17.97 14.41 16.12
CA TYR A 115 16.89 13.67 15.49
C TYR A 115 17.35 12.26 15.08
N ALA A 116 18.49 12.17 14.41
CA ALA A 116 19.00 10.89 13.89
C ALA A 116 19.47 9.92 14.98
N THR A 117 19.80 10.43 16.16
CA THR A 117 20.24 9.62 17.31
C THR A 117 19.18 9.54 18.41
N SER A 118 17.95 9.96 18.13
CA SER A 118 16.81 9.76 19.02
C SER A 118 16.21 8.37 18.76
N PRO A 119 16.03 7.51 19.78
CA PRO A 119 15.57 6.13 19.61
C PRO A 119 14.29 5.96 18.79
N ILE A 120 13.29 6.83 18.97
CA ILE A 120 11.99 6.66 18.29
C ILE A 120 12.10 6.93 16.78
N PRO A 121 12.65 8.08 16.30
CA PRO A 121 12.97 8.26 14.89
C PRO A 121 13.87 7.16 14.31
N PHE A 122 14.88 6.74 15.08
CA PHE A 122 15.82 5.70 14.65
C PHE A 122 15.13 4.34 14.46
N VAL A 123 14.27 3.91 15.37
CA VAL A 123 13.52 2.65 15.23
C VAL A 123 12.47 2.75 14.13
N ALA A 124 11.75 3.87 14.05
CA ALA A 124 10.72 4.09 13.03
C ALA A 124 11.27 4.02 11.58
N ALA A 125 12.54 4.36 11.36
CA ALA A 125 13.20 4.25 10.06
C ALA A 125 13.37 2.79 9.55
N ASN A 126 13.19 1.79 10.42
CA ASN A 126 13.31 0.36 10.12
C ASN A 126 11.95 -0.35 10.13
N ILE A 127 10.83 0.37 10.22
CA ILE A 127 9.48 -0.19 10.28
C ILE A 127 8.63 0.45 9.18
N VAL A 128 7.90 -0.36 8.41
CA VAL A 128 6.94 0.16 7.42
C VAL A 128 5.72 0.74 8.12
N THR A 129 5.56 2.07 8.03
CA THR A 129 4.48 2.82 8.69
C THR A 129 4.21 4.18 8.03
N PRO A 130 2.94 4.63 7.94
CA PRO A 130 2.58 5.95 7.41
C PRO A 130 3.11 7.12 8.26
N ASP A 131 3.62 6.87 9.48
CA ASP A 131 4.15 7.91 10.36
C ASP A 131 5.46 8.54 9.85
N THR A 132 6.31 7.77 9.18
CA THR A 132 7.59 8.29 8.65
C THR A 132 7.43 9.18 7.40
N PRO A 133 6.62 8.86 6.37
CA PRO A 133 6.34 9.81 5.29
C PRO A 133 5.60 11.05 5.82
N LEU A 134 4.68 10.89 6.79
CA LEU A 134 4.05 12.04 7.44
C LEU A 134 5.10 12.94 8.12
N THR A 135 6.06 12.35 8.82
CA THR A 135 7.10 13.08 9.56
C THR A 135 7.98 13.92 8.64
N VAL A 136 8.40 13.38 7.49
CA VAL A 136 9.21 14.14 6.53
C VAL A 136 8.42 15.32 5.95
N TRP A 137 7.17 15.10 5.54
CA TRP A 137 6.36 16.12 4.88
C TRP A 137 5.85 17.18 5.87
N VAL A 138 5.56 16.82 7.11
CA VAL A 138 5.29 17.78 8.19
C VAL A 138 6.54 18.61 8.52
N SER A 139 7.73 18.01 8.53
CA SER A 139 8.98 18.76 8.76
C SER A 139 9.27 19.72 7.61
N ALA A 140 9.02 19.31 6.37
CA ALA A 140 9.05 20.17 5.19
C ALA A 140 8.02 21.31 5.30
N MET A 141 6.80 21.01 5.72
CA MET A 141 5.72 21.98 5.94
C MET A 141 6.12 23.03 7.00
N PHE A 142 6.74 22.63 8.10
CA PHE A 142 7.24 23.56 9.13
C PHE A 142 8.33 24.50 8.59
N LEU A 143 9.28 23.96 7.81
CA LEU A 143 10.28 24.78 7.11
C LEU A 143 9.64 25.75 6.12
N GLY A 144 8.72 25.25 5.29
CA GLY A 144 7.99 26.04 4.30
C GLY A 144 7.27 27.21 4.96
N PHE A 145 6.47 26.94 5.99
CA PHE A 145 5.76 27.98 6.71
C PHE A 145 6.70 29.01 7.34
N TRP A 146 7.77 28.57 8.00
CA TRP A 146 8.73 29.49 8.62
C TRP A 146 9.40 30.39 7.58
N LYS A 147 9.75 29.85 6.41
CA LYS A 147 10.31 30.61 5.28
C LYS A 147 9.30 31.61 4.71
N VAL A 148 8.03 31.23 4.56
CA VAL A 148 6.95 32.15 4.15
C VAL A 148 6.81 33.30 5.14
N PHE A 149 6.74 32.98 6.44
CA PHE A 149 6.51 33.95 7.51
C PHE A 149 7.60 35.04 7.56
N ARG A 150 8.87 34.65 7.38
CA ARG A 150 10.01 35.60 7.44
C ARG A 150 10.38 36.24 6.11
N SER A 151 9.85 35.74 4.98
CA SER A 151 10.27 36.23 3.67
C SER A 151 9.82 37.68 3.45
N GLN A 152 10.77 38.55 3.11
CA GLN A 152 10.50 39.94 2.72
C GLN A 152 10.33 40.10 1.19
N SER A 153 10.87 39.17 0.40
CA SER A 153 10.78 39.19 -1.07
C SER A 153 9.52 38.44 -1.54
N LYS A 154 8.72 39.10 -2.40
CA LYS A 154 7.48 38.51 -2.95
C LYS A 154 7.74 37.25 -3.78
N PRO A 155 8.67 37.22 -4.77
CA PRO A 155 8.97 35.99 -5.52
C PRO A 155 9.42 34.84 -4.64
N ARG A 156 10.34 35.11 -3.70
CA ARG A 156 10.85 34.09 -2.77
C ARG A 156 9.74 33.57 -1.85
N ARG A 157 8.84 34.45 -1.41
CA ARG A 157 7.69 34.07 -0.58
C ARG A 157 6.74 33.16 -1.35
N LEU A 158 6.39 33.49 -2.60
CA LEU A 158 5.52 32.66 -3.45
C LEU A 158 6.11 31.27 -3.67
N MET A 159 7.41 31.16 -3.91
CA MET A 159 8.11 29.86 -4.02
C MET A 159 7.94 29.02 -2.74
N TRP A 160 8.07 29.64 -1.56
CA TRP A 160 7.86 28.95 -0.29
C TRP A 160 6.38 28.64 0.00
N GLU A 161 5.44 29.44 -0.50
CA GLU A 161 4.00 29.16 -0.42
C GLU A 161 3.63 27.98 -1.33
N PHE A 162 4.26 27.85 -2.50
CA PHE A 162 4.14 26.67 -3.35
C PHE A 162 4.67 25.42 -2.62
N PHE A 163 5.90 25.50 -2.10
CA PHE A 163 6.51 24.42 -1.33
C PHE A 163 5.68 24.03 -0.09
N LEU A 164 5.11 25.02 0.62
CA LEU A 164 4.23 24.79 1.76
C LEU A 164 2.95 24.05 1.36
N GLY A 165 2.30 24.46 0.27
CA GLY A 165 1.09 23.80 -0.23
C GLY A 165 1.34 22.35 -0.64
N VAL A 166 2.41 22.12 -1.43
CA VAL A 166 2.80 20.77 -1.87
C VAL A 166 3.19 19.87 -0.70
N SER A 167 4.03 20.35 0.21
CA SER A 167 4.44 19.56 1.39
C SER A 167 3.27 19.25 2.32
N GLY A 168 2.34 20.19 2.51
CA GLY A 168 1.10 19.94 3.24
C GLY A 168 0.22 18.89 2.54
N GLY A 169 0.09 18.95 1.21
CA GLY A 169 -0.67 17.97 0.43
C GLY A 169 -0.05 16.57 0.49
N LEU A 170 1.28 16.46 0.42
CA LEU A 170 2.00 15.19 0.58
C LEU A 170 1.90 14.64 2.02
N ALA A 171 1.89 15.50 3.03
CA ALA A 171 1.59 15.07 4.40
C ALA A 171 0.17 14.48 4.48
N PHE A 172 -0.80 15.11 3.83
CA PHE A 172 -2.18 14.60 3.75
C PHE A 172 -2.27 13.27 2.98
N LEU A 173 -1.55 13.12 1.87
CA LEU A 173 -1.41 11.84 1.15
C LEU A 173 -0.56 10.78 1.89
N SER A 174 0.00 11.10 3.05
CA SER A 174 0.72 10.11 3.89
C SER A 174 -0.17 9.49 4.95
N LYS A 175 -1.03 10.30 5.59
CA LYS A 175 -1.85 9.84 6.73
C LYS A 175 -3.18 10.58 6.90
N GLY A 176 -3.67 11.21 5.83
CA GLY A 176 -4.97 11.86 5.76
C GLY A 176 -5.15 12.98 6.81
N PRO A 177 -6.31 13.03 7.49
CA PRO A 177 -6.68 14.09 8.44
C PRO A 177 -5.69 14.32 9.60
N ALA A 178 -4.83 13.35 9.93
CA ALA A 178 -3.78 13.52 10.94
C ALA A 178 -2.86 14.73 10.65
N THR A 179 -2.74 15.12 9.37
CA THR A 179 -2.01 16.32 8.94
C THR A 179 -2.53 17.61 9.57
N PHE A 180 -3.85 17.71 9.80
CA PHE A 180 -4.44 18.92 10.38
C PHE A 180 -3.99 19.17 11.82
N VAL A 181 -3.71 18.10 12.57
CA VAL A 181 -3.12 18.19 13.92
C VAL A 181 -1.78 18.93 13.87
N TYR A 182 -1.01 18.74 12.80
CA TYR A 182 0.27 19.41 12.57
C TYR A 182 0.16 20.75 11.86
N MET A 183 -0.97 21.06 11.22
CA MET A 183 -1.28 22.42 10.74
C MET A 183 -1.76 23.33 11.88
N ALA A 184 -2.43 22.79 12.91
CA ALA A 184 -2.92 23.56 14.05
C ALA A 184 -1.84 24.44 14.74
N PRO A 185 -0.61 23.98 15.00
CA PRO A 185 0.48 24.82 15.48
C PRO A 185 0.70 26.13 14.70
N VAL A 186 0.59 26.06 13.38
CA VAL A 186 0.76 27.22 12.49
C VAL A 186 -0.36 28.23 12.71
N PHE A 187 -1.59 27.75 12.80
CA PHE A 187 -2.75 28.58 13.12
C PHE A 187 -2.60 29.27 14.49
N PHE A 188 -2.31 28.52 15.55
CA PHE A 188 -2.15 29.08 16.89
C PHE A 188 -0.95 30.03 16.99
N PHE A 189 0.13 29.77 16.26
CA PHE A 189 1.25 30.70 16.14
C PHE A 189 0.84 32.02 15.47
N LEU A 190 0.09 31.97 14.37
CA LEU A 190 -0.40 33.17 13.68
C LEU A 190 -1.38 33.96 14.55
N LEU A 191 -2.25 33.27 15.29
CA LEU A 191 -3.16 33.87 16.26
C LEU A 191 -2.38 34.57 17.39
N ALA A 192 -1.48 33.84 18.06
CA ALA A 192 -0.68 34.36 19.17
C ALA A 192 0.27 35.49 18.75
N SER A 193 0.77 35.46 17.51
CA SER A 193 1.63 36.51 16.98
C SER A 193 0.89 37.75 16.48
N GLY A 194 -0.44 37.66 16.30
CA GLY A 194 -1.31 38.72 15.78
C GLY A 194 -1.27 38.88 14.25
N ASN A 195 -0.79 37.88 13.52
CA ASN A 195 -0.60 37.93 12.07
C ASN A 195 -1.66 37.16 11.27
N LEU A 196 -2.62 36.50 11.92
CA LEU A 196 -3.60 35.62 11.27
C LEU A 196 -4.35 36.29 10.10
N LYS A 197 -5.01 37.43 10.35
CA LYS A 197 -5.77 38.15 9.32
C LYS A 197 -4.87 38.57 8.15
N ALA A 198 -3.70 39.12 8.45
CA ALA A 198 -2.73 39.55 7.45
C ALA A 198 -2.17 38.37 6.64
N TYR A 199 -2.07 37.17 7.23
CA TYR A 199 -1.60 35.97 6.54
C TYR A 199 -2.66 35.43 5.57
N CYS A 200 -3.90 35.27 6.03
CA CYS A 200 -5.00 34.65 5.28
C CYS A 200 -5.51 35.51 4.11
N LEU A 201 -5.42 36.84 4.20
CA LEU A 201 -5.84 37.75 3.12
C LEU A 201 -4.84 37.84 1.95
N ARG A 202 -3.70 37.13 2.01
CA ARG A 202 -2.70 37.17 0.94
C ARG A 202 -3.08 36.19 -0.16
N TRP A 203 -2.89 36.62 -1.42
CA TRP A 203 -3.00 35.73 -2.60
C TRP A 203 -2.19 34.44 -2.47
N GLY A 204 -1.02 34.53 -1.85
CA GLY A 204 -0.16 33.38 -1.56
C GLY A 204 -0.80 32.31 -0.67
N PHE A 205 -1.68 32.71 0.25
CA PHE A 205 -2.45 31.76 1.07
C PHE A 205 -3.44 30.97 0.22
N LEU A 206 -4.18 31.64 -0.67
CA LEU A 206 -5.10 30.97 -1.60
C LEU A 206 -4.36 29.95 -2.48
N MET A 207 -3.23 30.36 -3.07
CA MET A 207 -2.39 29.47 -3.88
C MET A 207 -1.91 28.24 -3.08
N CYS A 208 -1.38 28.46 -1.87
CA CYS A 208 -0.94 27.40 -0.98
C CYS A 208 -2.09 26.43 -0.64
N SER A 209 -3.29 26.95 -0.36
CA SER A 209 -4.47 26.15 -0.06
C SER A 209 -4.95 25.34 -1.26
N LEU A 210 -4.95 25.93 -2.47
CA LEU A 210 -5.30 25.22 -3.70
C LEU A 210 -4.31 24.10 -4.00
N LEU A 211 -3.01 24.33 -3.81
CA LEU A 211 -1.99 23.28 -3.98
C LEU A 211 -2.11 22.18 -2.94
N PHE A 212 -2.40 22.53 -1.68
CA PHE A 212 -2.69 21.56 -0.64
C PHE A 212 -3.87 20.66 -1.04
N VAL A 213 -4.96 21.23 -1.53
CA VAL A 213 -6.14 20.47 -1.97
C VAL A 213 -5.83 19.66 -3.22
N ALA A 214 -5.20 20.25 -4.24
CA ALA A 214 -4.90 19.57 -5.50
C ALA A 214 -4.00 18.35 -5.29
N VAL A 215 -2.97 18.46 -4.45
CA VAL A 215 -2.09 17.33 -4.12
C VAL A 215 -2.78 16.41 -3.12
N GLY A 216 -3.27 16.94 -2.00
CA GLY A 216 -3.82 16.16 -0.88
C GLY A 216 -5.07 15.35 -1.25
N ALA A 217 -5.97 15.91 -2.06
CA ALA A 217 -7.21 15.27 -2.47
C ALA A 217 -7.07 14.42 -3.74
N SER A 218 -5.94 14.48 -4.47
CA SER A 218 -5.76 13.81 -5.77
C SER A 218 -6.15 12.33 -5.74
N TRP A 219 -5.55 11.56 -4.83
CA TRP A 219 -5.84 10.13 -4.67
C TRP A 219 -7.26 9.86 -4.19
N TYR A 220 -7.76 10.64 -3.23
CA TYR A 220 -9.12 10.47 -2.71
C TYR A 220 -10.16 10.65 -3.81
N VAL A 221 -10.00 11.67 -4.66
CA VAL A 221 -10.88 11.91 -5.81
C VAL A 221 -10.83 10.73 -6.78
N ALA A 222 -9.64 10.20 -7.08
CA ALA A 222 -9.50 9.02 -7.95
C ALA A 222 -10.21 7.79 -7.36
N VAL A 223 -9.96 7.46 -6.09
CA VAL A 223 -10.59 6.29 -5.45
C VAL A 223 -12.10 6.45 -5.31
N ILE A 224 -12.60 7.64 -4.97
CA ILE A 224 -14.05 7.91 -4.90
C ILE A 224 -14.71 7.72 -6.27
N TYR A 225 -14.00 8.04 -7.35
CA TYR A 225 -14.49 7.84 -8.72
C TYR A 225 -14.57 6.34 -9.08
N TYR A 226 -13.57 5.55 -8.70
CA TYR A 226 -13.51 4.12 -9.07
C TYR A 226 -14.27 3.19 -8.11
N ILE A 227 -14.38 3.54 -6.82
CA ILE A 227 -14.90 2.65 -5.77
C ILE A 227 -16.17 3.23 -5.15
N PRO A 228 -17.35 2.67 -5.48
CA PRO A 228 -18.60 3.01 -4.81
C PRO A 228 -18.50 2.85 -3.29
N GLY A 229 -19.05 3.81 -2.54
CA GLY A 229 -19.03 3.78 -1.06
C GLY A 229 -17.75 4.32 -0.41
N ALA A 230 -16.65 4.53 -1.16
CA ALA A 230 -15.38 5.01 -0.59
C ALA A 230 -15.52 6.37 0.13
N LEU A 231 -16.30 7.32 -0.43
CA LEU A 231 -16.53 8.62 0.21
C LEU A 231 -17.22 8.47 1.58
N HIS A 232 -18.23 7.61 1.66
CA HIS A 232 -18.97 7.36 2.89
C HIS A 232 -18.04 6.76 3.94
N TYR A 233 -17.26 5.75 3.56
CA TYR A 233 -16.24 5.12 4.40
C TYR A 233 -15.18 6.13 4.93
N PHE A 234 -14.68 7.03 4.08
CA PHE A 234 -13.73 8.05 4.52
C PHE A 234 -14.33 9.02 5.54
N LEU A 235 -15.57 9.48 5.32
CA LEU A 235 -16.24 10.43 6.23
C LEU A 235 -16.65 9.79 7.55
N GLU A 236 -17.20 8.58 7.49
CA GLU A 236 -17.69 7.86 8.66
C GLU A 236 -16.53 7.27 9.46
N SER A 237 -15.79 6.31 8.91
CA SER A 237 -14.79 5.56 9.67
C SER A 237 -13.47 6.34 9.86
N GLN A 238 -13.00 7.04 8.83
CA GLN A 238 -11.66 7.65 8.85
C GLN A 238 -11.63 9.05 9.46
N VAL A 239 -12.73 9.82 9.37
CA VAL A 239 -12.88 11.14 10.02
C VAL A 239 -13.67 11.01 11.32
N THR A 240 -14.93 10.56 11.25
CA THR A 240 -15.82 10.59 12.41
C THR A 240 -15.43 9.55 13.45
N GLY A 241 -15.22 8.31 13.03
CA GLY A 241 -14.89 7.18 13.90
C GLY A 241 -13.57 7.37 14.64
N ARG A 242 -12.56 7.96 13.98
CA ARG A 242 -11.24 8.20 14.60
C ARG A 242 -11.18 9.42 15.53
N LEU A 243 -12.09 10.38 15.39
CA LEU A 243 -12.08 11.63 16.16
C LEU A 243 -13.11 11.65 17.29
N PHE A 244 -14.25 11.00 17.10
CA PHE A 244 -15.43 11.17 17.96
C PHE A 244 -16.01 9.88 18.52
N THR A 245 -15.56 8.70 18.07
CA THR A 245 -16.08 7.41 18.56
C THR A 245 -14.98 6.56 19.21
N GLU A 246 -15.39 5.57 20.01
CA GLU A 246 -14.53 4.55 20.61
C GLU A 246 -14.40 3.30 19.73
N GLU A 247 -14.88 3.35 18.50
CA GLU A 247 -15.03 2.22 17.57
C GLU A 247 -13.73 1.43 17.35
N PHE A 248 -12.58 2.10 17.45
CA PHE A 248 -11.27 1.46 17.32
C PHE A 248 -10.64 0.97 18.63
N ASN A 249 -11.16 1.37 19.81
CA ASN A 249 -10.75 1.00 21.17
C ASN A 249 -9.21 0.90 21.41
N ARG A 250 -8.45 1.91 20.97
CA ARG A 250 -6.97 1.95 21.11
C ARG A 250 -6.56 2.94 22.21
N ASN A 251 -6.61 2.52 23.47
CA ASN A 251 -6.29 3.34 24.66
C ASN A 251 -7.18 4.61 24.78
N PRO A 252 -8.52 4.46 24.80
CA PRO A 252 -9.46 5.59 24.75
C PRO A 252 -9.38 6.50 25.96
N GLU A 253 -8.94 6.00 27.12
CA GLU A 253 -8.99 6.73 28.37
C GLU A 253 -8.12 7.99 28.32
N TRP A 254 -8.62 9.08 28.89
CA TRP A 254 -7.94 10.38 28.83
C TRP A 254 -6.56 10.37 29.49
N TYR A 255 -6.29 9.47 30.44
CA TYR A 255 -5.02 9.38 31.17
C TYR A 255 -3.97 8.51 30.45
N THR A 256 -4.34 7.80 29.38
CA THR A 256 -3.43 6.85 28.70
C THR A 256 -2.21 7.54 28.07
N PHE A 257 -2.30 8.83 27.78
CA PHE A 257 -1.13 9.62 27.34
C PHE A 257 0.04 9.58 28.33
N THR A 258 -0.21 9.36 29.63
CA THR A 258 0.82 9.36 30.67
C THR A 258 1.77 8.17 30.56
N TYR A 259 1.29 7.04 30.03
CA TYR A 259 2.11 5.84 29.80
C TYR A 259 2.33 5.52 28.32
N VAL A 260 1.61 6.18 27.40
CA VAL A 260 1.89 6.09 25.94
C VAL A 260 2.83 7.22 25.50
N TYR A 261 2.46 8.49 25.66
CA TYR A 261 3.20 9.60 25.05
C TYR A 261 4.32 10.17 25.92
N LEU A 262 4.15 10.27 27.24
CA LEU A 262 5.23 10.77 28.10
C LEU A 262 6.48 9.88 28.02
N PRO A 263 6.39 8.53 28.08
CA PRO A 263 7.56 7.68 27.92
C PRO A 263 8.17 7.80 26.52
N VAL A 264 7.34 7.89 25.48
CA VAL A 264 7.82 8.07 24.09
C VAL A 264 8.60 9.37 23.95
N VAL A 265 8.12 10.51 24.48
CA VAL A 265 8.87 11.78 24.42
C VAL A 265 10.14 11.70 25.26
N LEU A 266 10.07 11.17 26.48
CA LEU A 266 11.21 11.14 27.42
C LEU A 266 12.31 10.18 26.98
N PHE A 267 11.95 8.92 26.73
CA PHE A 267 12.89 7.85 26.35
C PHE A 267 13.20 7.89 24.87
N GLY A 268 12.25 8.28 24.03
CA GLY A 268 12.47 8.39 22.60
C GLY A 268 13.41 9.53 22.20
N THR A 269 13.59 10.53 23.06
CA THR A 269 14.59 11.59 22.86
C THR A 269 15.86 11.35 23.66
N LEU A 270 16.05 10.20 24.31
CA LEU A 270 17.32 9.89 24.96
C LEU A 270 18.48 9.91 23.95
N PRO A 271 19.70 10.31 24.38
CA PRO A 271 20.04 10.84 25.70
C PRO A 271 19.73 12.35 25.83
N TRP A 272 19.16 12.95 24.80
CA TRP A 272 18.97 14.39 24.64
C TRP A 272 17.91 14.98 25.56
N SER A 273 17.01 14.15 26.13
CA SER A 273 16.10 14.58 27.20
C SER A 273 16.81 15.17 28.42
N VAL A 274 18.06 14.77 28.67
CA VAL A 274 18.91 15.36 29.73
C VAL A 274 19.19 16.85 29.49
N ALA A 275 19.14 17.33 28.24
CA ALA A 275 19.40 18.74 27.93
C ALA A 275 18.25 19.66 28.35
N TRP A 276 17.00 19.21 28.20
CA TRP A 276 15.81 20.05 28.42
C TRP A 276 15.05 19.71 29.71
N LEU A 277 15.08 18.45 30.19
CA LEU A 277 14.31 18.01 31.36
C LEU A 277 14.69 18.73 32.67
N PRO A 278 15.97 18.88 33.04
CA PRO A 278 16.36 19.62 34.24
C PRO A 278 15.91 21.07 34.20
N ARG A 279 15.84 21.67 32.99
CA ARG A 279 15.36 23.04 32.83
C ARG A 279 13.87 23.14 33.10
N ILE A 280 13.06 22.24 32.55
CA ILE A 280 11.61 22.24 32.80
C ILE A 280 11.36 22.14 34.31
N ILE A 281 12.09 21.24 35.00
CA ILE A 281 12.02 21.08 36.46
C ILE A 281 12.43 22.37 37.19
N HIS A 282 13.54 22.99 36.79
CA HIS A 282 14.02 24.24 37.38
C HIS A 282 13.03 25.40 37.18
N LEU A 283 12.47 25.56 35.98
CA LEU A 283 11.48 26.59 35.68
C LEU A 283 10.18 26.38 36.48
N TYR A 284 9.74 25.12 36.62
CA TYR A 284 8.60 24.76 37.44
C TYR A 284 8.84 25.08 38.93
N LYS A 285 9.96 24.59 39.50
CA LYS A 285 10.30 24.81 40.92
C LYS A 285 10.46 26.28 41.27
N ASN A 286 11.05 27.07 40.38
CA ASN A 286 11.33 28.49 40.63
C ASN A 286 10.22 29.43 40.16
N ARG A 287 9.03 28.89 39.79
CA ARG A 287 7.91 29.66 39.20
C ARG A 287 8.36 30.59 38.07
N GLY A 288 9.41 30.20 37.35
CA GLY A 288 10.19 31.04 36.44
C GLY A 288 9.62 31.10 35.02
N PHE A 289 8.40 30.63 34.80
CA PHE A 289 7.68 30.92 33.56
C PHE A 289 7.29 32.40 33.61
N GLU A 290 8.08 33.25 32.95
CA GLU A 290 7.72 34.66 32.77
C GLU A 290 6.28 34.75 32.27
N LYS A 291 5.41 35.43 33.02
CA LYS A 291 4.00 35.66 32.65
C LYS A 291 3.87 36.72 31.55
N LYS A 292 4.78 36.71 30.57
CA LYS A 292 4.70 37.59 29.41
C LYS A 292 3.58 37.09 28.49
N PRO A 293 2.68 37.96 28.02
CA PRO A 293 1.72 37.61 26.98
C PRO A 293 2.42 36.94 25.79
N LEU A 294 1.83 35.88 25.22
CA LEU A 294 2.42 35.11 24.11
C LEU A 294 2.87 36.00 22.95
N ARG A 295 2.18 37.11 22.70
CA ARG A 295 2.51 38.07 21.64
C ARG A 295 3.88 38.72 21.80
N GLN A 296 4.38 38.82 23.03
CA GLN A 296 5.68 39.39 23.40
C GLN A 296 6.83 38.38 23.37
N TRP A 297 6.54 37.09 23.16
CA TRP A 297 7.57 36.07 23.05
C TRP A 297 8.38 36.24 21.75
N ASP A 298 9.67 35.89 21.78
CA ASP A 298 10.48 35.77 20.56
C ASP A 298 9.77 34.84 19.57
N ARG A 299 9.68 35.26 18.30
CA ARG A 299 8.90 34.55 17.28
C ARG A 299 9.37 33.12 17.06
N ARG A 300 10.67 32.84 17.21
CA ARG A 300 11.23 31.49 17.05
C ARG A 300 10.83 30.61 18.23
N THR A 301 10.94 31.13 19.45
CA THR A 301 10.51 30.42 20.66
C THR A 301 9.01 30.15 20.63
N LEU A 302 8.20 31.16 20.31
CA LEU A 302 6.76 30.99 20.17
C LEU A 302 6.41 29.92 19.14
N PHE A 303 7.04 29.95 17.96
CA PHE A 303 6.80 28.97 16.91
C PHE A 303 7.16 27.55 17.38
N LEU A 304 8.37 27.33 17.88
CA LEU A 304 8.80 26.01 18.38
C LEU A 304 7.91 25.48 19.51
N SER A 305 7.48 26.35 20.42
CA SER A 305 6.54 25.98 21.48
C SER A 305 5.20 25.52 20.90
N MET A 306 4.65 26.21 19.89
CA MET A 306 3.41 25.79 19.24
C MET A 306 3.58 24.47 18.49
N LEU A 307 4.72 24.24 17.83
CA LEU A 307 5.01 23.00 17.10
C LEU A 307 5.01 21.75 18.00
N VAL A 308 5.29 21.90 19.30
CA VAL A 308 5.29 20.78 20.26
C VAL A 308 4.01 20.74 21.08
N ILE A 309 3.60 21.87 21.68
CA ILE A 309 2.52 21.88 22.67
C ILE A 309 1.18 21.60 22.01
N VAL A 310 0.89 22.22 20.85
CA VAL A 310 -0.43 22.09 20.22
C VAL A 310 -0.70 20.64 19.78
N PRO A 311 0.16 19.96 19.00
CA PRO A 311 -0.12 18.60 18.56
C PRO A 311 -0.12 17.65 19.76
N PHE A 312 0.79 17.82 20.72
CA PHE A 312 0.84 17.00 21.92
C PHE A 312 -0.47 17.06 22.71
N VAL A 313 -1.02 18.26 22.95
CA VAL A 313 -2.31 18.43 23.63
C VAL A 313 -3.45 17.76 22.84
N ILE A 314 -3.51 17.97 21.52
CA ILE A 314 -4.55 17.36 20.67
C ILE A 314 -4.47 15.82 20.73
N PHE A 315 -3.28 15.24 20.62
CA PHE A 315 -3.11 13.79 20.72
C PHE A 315 -3.44 13.24 22.11
N CYS A 316 -3.10 13.96 23.19
CA CYS A 316 -3.50 13.58 24.55
C CYS A 316 -5.02 13.54 24.71
N SER A 317 -5.75 14.40 24.00
CA SER A 317 -7.21 14.46 24.01
C SER A 317 -7.92 13.48 23.05
N ALA A 318 -7.19 12.78 22.17
CA ALA A 318 -7.79 11.87 21.20
C ALA A 318 -8.22 10.53 21.83
N SER A 319 -9.30 9.93 21.32
CA SER A 319 -9.80 8.60 21.72
C SER A 319 -8.94 7.43 21.22
N SER A 320 -7.99 7.68 20.31
CA SER A 320 -7.07 6.66 19.80
C SER A 320 -5.62 7.11 19.99
N LYS A 321 -4.83 6.34 20.73
CA LYS A 321 -3.43 6.67 21.04
C LYS A 321 -2.48 5.53 20.70
N LEU A 322 -1.56 5.81 19.78
CA LEU A 322 -0.47 4.91 19.38
C LEU A 322 0.88 5.64 19.46
N PRO A 323 1.97 4.97 19.91
CA PRO A 323 3.27 5.61 20.14
C PRO A 323 3.79 6.46 18.98
N LEU A 324 3.65 5.99 17.74
CA LEU A 324 4.20 6.68 16.56
C LEU A 324 3.38 7.89 16.09
N TYR A 325 2.17 8.12 16.63
CA TYR A 325 1.36 9.28 16.24
C TYR A 325 2.07 10.61 16.50
N ILE A 326 2.94 10.65 17.50
CA ILE A 326 3.72 11.83 17.86
C ILE A 326 5.13 11.84 17.24
N LEU A 327 5.44 10.93 16.31
CA LEU A 327 6.74 10.87 15.63
C LEU A 327 7.14 12.22 14.98
N PRO A 328 6.24 12.97 14.32
CA PRO A 328 6.58 14.30 13.80
C PRO A 328 6.99 15.33 14.87
N LEU A 329 6.64 15.15 16.15
CA LEU A 329 7.11 16.02 17.25
C LEU A 329 8.62 15.92 17.49
N PHE A 330 9.26 14.83 17.06
CA PHE A 330 10.70 14.65 17.22
C PHE A 330 11.50 15.67 16.41
N ALA A 331 10.96 16.21 15.32
CA ALA A 331 11.61 17.29 14.57
C ALA A 331 11.79 18.56 15.43
N PRO A 332 10.72 19.23 15.94
CA PRO A 332 10.87 20.39 16.80
C PRO A 332 11.50 20.08 18.17
N LEU A 333 11.28 18.88 18.75
CA LEU A 333 11.97 18.46 19.98
C LEU A 333 13.49 18.39 19.81
N SER A 334 13.96 17.99 18.63
CA SER A 334 15.40 17.97 18.32
C SER A 334 16.00 19.37 18.27
N LEU A 335 15.26 20.36 17.73
CA LEU A 335 15.68 21.77 17.78
C LEU A 335 15.74 22.30 19.21
N ILE A 336 14.69 22.03 20.01
CA ILE A 336 14.65 22.46 21.43
C ILE A 336 15.83 21.84 22.20
N SER A 337 16.07 20.54 22.00
CA SER A 337 17.18 19.82 22.61
C SER A 337 18.54 20.42 22.21
N ALA A 338 18.73 20.75 20.92
CA ALA A 338 19.94 21.41 20.43
C ALA A 338 20.16 22.79 21.08
N LEU A 339 19.10 23.60 21.20
CA LEU A 339 19.17 24.92 21.82
C LEU A 339 19.50 24.83 23.32
N CYS A 340 18.85 23.92 24.04
CA CYS A 340 19.14 23.67 25.45
C CYS A 340 20.58 23.19 25.64
N TRP A 341 21.06 22.29 24.77
CA TRP A 341 22.43 21.79 24.81
C TRP A 341 23.47 22.89 24.54
N ILE A 342 23.23 23.76 23.56
CA ILE A 342 24.14 24.86 23.23
C ILE A 342 24.18 25.91 24.34
N ARG A 343 23.02 26.23 24.93
CA ARG A 343 22.89 27.33 25.91
C ARG A 343 23.23 26.91 27.34
N TRP A 344 22.91 25.68 27.72
CA TRP A 344 22.99 25.16 29.10
C TRP A 344 23.64 23.80 29.12
N LYS A 345 24.81 23.70 28.49
CA LYS A 345 25.63 22.50 28.50
C LYS A 345 25.74 21.98 29.95
N PRO A 346 25.36 20.72 30.24
CA PRO A 346 25.33 20.20 31.62
C PRO A 346 26.68 20.35 32.32
N ASP A 347 26.68 20.75 33.60
CA ASP A 347 27.90 21.07 34.36
C ASP A 347 28.89 19.90 34.49
N TRP A 348 28.40 18.65 34.48
CA TRP A 348 29.23 17.44 34.47
C TRP A 348 30.00 17.26 33.15
N ILE A 349 29.52 17.90 32.07
CA ILE A 349 30.21 18.06 30.80
C ILE A 349 31.00 19.37 30.84
N GLY A 350 31.95 19.45 31.77
CA GLY A 350 32.82 20.62 31.93
C GLY A 350 33.34 21.15 30.59
N SER A 351 33.56 22.46 30.52
CA SER A 351 34.04 23.18 29.33
C SER A 351 35.30 22.57 28.69
N ASN A 352 36.09 21.80 29.44
CA ASN A 352 37.38 21.23 29.03
C ASN A 352 37.42 19.71 28.79
N ARG A 353 36.27 19.02 28.59
CA ARG A 353 36.24 17.56 28.33
C ARG A 353 35.66 17.17 26.95
N PRO A 354 36.25 17.62 25.83
CA PRO A 354 35.75 17.29 24.48
C PRO A 354 35.83 15.80 24.17
N LEU A 355 36.82 15.10 24.72
CA LEU A 355 36.98 13.65 24.56
C LEU A 355 35.81 12.89 25.20
N THR A 356 35.38 13.24 26.41
CA THR A 356 34.25 12.57 27.09
C THR A 356 32.94 12.71 26.32
N VAL A 357 32.66 13.89 25.75
CA VAL A 357 31.47 14.10 24.89
C VAL A 357 31.54 13.26 23.63
N THR A 358 32.72 13.20 23.01
CA THR A 358 32.94 12.42 21.79
C THR A 358 32.78 10.92 22.06
N LEU A 359 33.37 10.43 23.15
CA LEU A 359 33.25 9.02 23.58
C LEU A 359 31.81 8.67 23.95
N PHE A 360 31.09 9.56 24.63
CA PHE A 360 29.67 9.37 24.95
C PHE A 360 28.82 9.27 23.68
N PHE A 361 29.04 10.17 22.71
CA PHE A 361 28.30 10.14 21.45
C PHE A 361 28.64 8.91 20.61
N ALA A 362 29.93 8.54 20.55
CA ALA A 362 30.37 7.32 19.88
C ALA A 362 29.75 6.07 20.53
N PHE A 363 29.79 5.98 21.85
CA PHE A 363 29.13 4.92 22.61
C PHE A 363 27.63 4.86 22.30
N TRP A 364 26.95 6.01 22.29
CA TRP A 364 25.51 6.06 22.00
C TRP A 364 25.17 5.60 20.58
N VAL A 365 25.93 6.05 19.58
CA VAL A 365 25.76 5.59 18.19
C VAL A 365 26.01 4.08 18.08
N ILE A 366 27.08 3.58 18.69
CA ILE A 366 27.37 2.14 18.73
C ILE A 366 26.22 1.39 19.40
N LEU A 367 25.72 1.88 20.53
CA LEU A 367 24.59 1.28 21.24
C LEU A 367 23.34 1.22 20.35
N LEU A 368 22.98 2.31 19.66
CA LEU A 368 21.83 2.32 18.74
C LEU A 368 21.98 1.29 17.62
N VAL A 369 23.16 1.25 16.98
CA VAL A 369 23.44 0.29 15.90
C VAL A 369 23.44 -1.14 16.43
N THR A 370 24.01 -1.39 17.60
CA THR A 370 24.00 -2.70 18.25
C THR A 370 22.59 -3.13 18.66
N VAL A 371 21.77 -2.23 19.19
CA VAL A 371 20.36 -2.50 19.51
C VAL A 371 19.60 -2.87 18.24
N ARG A 372 19.79 -2.12 17.14
CA ARG A 372 19.17 -2.46 15.85
C ARG A 372 19.67 -3.81 15.31
N GLY A 373 20.97 -4.09 15.44
CA GLY A 373 21.53 -5.40 15.12
C GLY A 373 20.94 -6.51 15.99
N GLY A 374 20.70 -6.27 17.28
CA GLY A 374 20.00 -7.19 18.16
C GLY A 374 18.54 -7.43 17.72
N MET A 375 17.82 -6.36 17.36
CA MET A 375 16.47 -6.46 16.81
C MET A 375 16.43 -7.26 15.49
N ALA A 376 17.48 -7.18 14.67
CA ALA A 376 17.56 -7.92 13.42
C ALA A 376 17.50 -9.45 13.59
N TYR A 377 17.96 -9.95 14.74
CA TYR A 377 18.01 -11.38 15.07
C TYR A 377 17.17 -11.73 16.30
N TRP A 378 16.29 -10.82 16.72
CA TRP A 378 15.47 -11.03 17.90
C TRP A 378 14.35 -12.03 17.59
N PRO A 379 14.29 -13.19 18.27
CA PRO A 379 13.22 -14.15 18.05
C PRO A 379 11.91 -13.55 18.57
N THR A 380 10.91 -13.49 17.70
CA THR A 380 9.56 -13.03 18.05
C THR A 380 8.53 -13.82 17.28
N ASP A 381 7.44 -14.12 17.97
CA ASP A 381 6.21 -14.68 17.41
C ASP A 381 5.55 -13.79 16.34
N ARG A 382 6.02 -12.56 16.17
CA ARG A 382 5.54 -11.63 15.16
C ARG A 382 6.30 -11.71 13.85
N ASP A 383 7.39 -12.48 13.79
CA ASP A 383 8.20 -12.61 12.59
C ASP A 383 7.54 -13.58 11.61
N THR A 384 6.99 -13.05 10.52
CA THR A 384 6.30 -13.85 9.52
C THR A 384 7.25 -14.68 8.65
N ARG A 385 8.52 -14.26 8.50
CA ARG A 385 9.53 -15.08 7.81
C ARG A 385 9.83 -16.33 8.62
N ALA A 386 10.07 -16.16 9.92
CA ALA A 386 10.35 -17.29 10.81
C ALA A 386 9.17 -18.27 10.82
N PHE A 387 7.95 -17.76 10.94
CA PHE A 387 6.74 -18.59 10.85
C PHE A 387 6.66 -19.36 9.54
N TRP A 388 6.87 -18.68 8.40
CA TRP A 388 6.83 -19.30 7.07
C TRP A 388 7.86 -20.42 6.92
N GLU A 389 9.10 -20.17 7.33
CA GLU A 389 10.19 -21.16 7.26
C GLU A 389 9.87 -22.44 8.05
N GLU A 390 9.08 -22.36 9.12
CA GLU A 390 8.69 -23.51 9.94
C GLU A 390 7.47 -24.28 9.40
N VAL A 391 6.67 -23.68 8.53
CA VAL A 391 5.42 -24.29 8.02
C VAL A 391 5.49 -24.67 6.55
N LYS A 392 6.36 -24.04 5.73
CA LYS A 392 6.39 -24.21 4.27
C LYS A 392 6.50 -25.67 3.81
N ASP A 393 7.24 -26.51 4.54
CA ASP A 393 7.45 -27.92 4.19
C ASP A 393 6.26 -28.82 4.56
N LYS A 394 5.28 -28.28 5.30
CA LYS A 394 4.05 -28.98 5.72
C LYS A 394 2.87 -28.69 4.80
N ILE A 395 3.01 -27.72 3.90
CA ILE A 395 1.99 -27.33 2.93
C ILE A 395 2.08 -28.29 1.74
N PRO A 396 0.94 -28.83 1.25
CA PRO A 396 0.93 -29.56 -0.01
C PRO A 396 1.55 -28.74 -1.14
N LYS A 397 2.33 -29.39 -2.01
CA LYS A 397 3.07 -28.70 -3.10
C LYS A 397 2.19 -28.42 -4.32
N ASP A 398 1.07 -29.11 -4.40
CA ASP A 398 0.00 -28.85 -5.33
C ASP A 398 -0.82 -27.63 -4.88
N ARG A 399 -1.82 -27.27 -5.68
CA ARG A 399 -2.56 -26.02 -5.50
C ARG A 399 -3.13 -25.94 -4.08
N SER A 400 -2.70 -24.91 -3.36
CA SER A 400 -3.08 -24.68 -1.97
C SER A 400 -3.43 -23.21 -1.75
N GLU A 401 -4.43 -22.97 -0.92
CA GLU A 401 -4.75 -21.67 -0.34
C GLU A 401 -4.45 -21.70 1.17
N LEU A 402 -3.83 -20.64 1.67
CA LEU A 402 -3.45 -20.50 3.07
C LEU A 402 -4.51 -19.68 3.79
N VAL A 403 -5.27 -20.33 4.66
CA VAL A 403 -6.35 -19.69 5.40
C VAL A 403 -5.90 -19.39 6.82
N VAL A 404 -5.84 -18.11 7.19
CA VAL A 404 -5.33 -17.67 8.49
C VAL A 404 -6.48 -17.23 9.40
N VAL A 405 -6.76 -18.01 10.44
CA VAL A 405 -7.94 -17.81 11.30
C VAL A 405 -7.60 -16.94 12.52
N ASN A 406 -8.18 -15.73 12.60
CA ASN A 406 -8.04 -14.79 13.74
C ASN A 406 -6.60 -14.42 14.13
N MET A 407 -5.61 -14.73 13.29
CA MET A 407 -4.20 -14.44 13.51
C MET A 407 -3.78 -13.20 12.72
N ARG A 408 -2.72 -12.54 13.21
CA ARG A 408 -2.11 -11.41 12.53
C ARG A 408 -0.90 -11.93 11.75
N ARG A 409 -1.13 -12.47 10.56
CA ARG A 409 -0.10 -12.96 9.62
C ARG A 409 -0.33 -12.41 8.20
N ARG A 410 -0.63 -11.12 8.10
CA ARG A 410 -1.02 -10.49 6.81
C ARG A 410 0.16 -10.33 5.86
N GLY A 411 1.38 -10.33 6.37
CA GLY A 411 2.61 -10.36 5.59
C GLY A 411 2.98 -11.75 5.09
N LEU A 412 2.14 -12.78 5.26
CA LEU A 412 2.47 -14.14 4.83
C LEU A 412 2.60 -14.22 3.31
N GLY A 413 1.71 -13.54 2.58
CA GLY A 413 1.78 -13.43 1.11
C GLY A 413 3.10 -12.82 0.60
N PHE A 414 3.86 -12.12 1.44
CA PHE A 414 5.19 -11.64 1.04
C PHE A 414 6.23 -12.75 0.85
N TYR A 415 6.04 -13.91 1.47
CA TYR A 415 7.00 -15.03 1.46
C TYR A 415 6.56 -16.22 0.62
N THR A 416 5.37 -16.18 0.05
CA THR A 416 4.78 -17.29 -0.68
C THR A 416 3.95 -16.83 -1.86
N ASP A 417 3.89 -17.67 -2.89
CA ASP A 417 3.04 -17.47 -4.06
C ASP A 417 1.63 -18.07 -3.86
N TYR A 418 1.40 -18.78 -2.75
CA TYR A 418 0.05 -19.25 -2.39
C TYR A 418 -0.88 -18.08 -2.08
N GLY A 419 -2.17 -18.23 -2.44
CA GLY A 419 -3.23 -17.35 -1.97
C GLY A 419 -3.26 -17.33 -0.45
N VAL A 420 -3.43 -16.16 0.15
CA VAL A 420 -3.54 -16.00 1.61
C VAL A 420 -4.86 -15.33 1.93
N GLU A 421 -5.75 -16.07 2.57
CA GLU A 421 -7.06 -15.62 3.03
C GLU A 421 -6.98 -15.31 4.53
N MET A 422 -7.56 -14.19 4.97
CA MET A 422 -7.66 -13.87 6.40
C MET A 422 -9.12 -14.03 6.81
N VAL A 423 -9.41 -14.97 7.70
CA VAL A 423 -10.77 -15.24 8.16
C VAL A 423 -10.94 -15.01 9.66
N THR A 424 -12.17 -14.77 10.10
CA THR A 424 -12.49 -14.52 11.50
C THR A 424 -13.66 -15.37 12.01
N THR A 425 -13.60 -15.77 13.27
CA THR A 425 -14.75 -16.35 13.98
C THR A 425 -15.59 -15.29 14.72
N LYS A 426 -15.19 -14.01 14.65
CA LYS A 426 -15.89 -12.93 15.35
C LYS A 426 -17.18 -12.55 14.62
N SER A 427 -18.26 -12.40 15.39
CA SER A 427 -19.54 -11.93 14.86
C SER A 427 -19.54 -10.47 14.39
N ASN A 428 -18.62 -9.65 14.92
CA ASN A 428 -18.41 -8.27 14.51
C ASN A 428 -16.91 -8.03 14.21
N PRO A 429 -16.48 -8.12 12.93
CA PRO A 429 -15.08 -7.94 12.54
C PRO A 429 -14.58 -6.51 12.78
N TYR A 430 -13.27 -6.32 12.66
CA TYR A 430 -12.69 -4.97 12.73
C TYR A 430 -13.23 -4.11 11.57
N PRO A 431 -13.66 -2.87 11.82
CA PRO A 431 -14.22 -2.02 10.77
C PRO A 431 -13.17 -1.73 9.70
N ALA A 432 -13.40 -2.26 8.50
CA ALA A 432 -12.57 -2.10 7.31
C ALA A 432 -13.50 -1.90 6.11
N PHE A 433 -12.98 -1.33 5.02
CA PHE A 433 -13.80 -1.10 3.82
C PHE A 433 -14.33 -2.42 3.24
N THR A 434 -13.45 -3.42 3.10
CA THR A 434 -13.85 -4.81 2.86
C THR A 434 -13.86 -5.56 4.18
N GLU A 435 -15.00 -6.14 4.53
CA GLU A 435 -15.12 -6.96 5.74
C GLU A 435 -14.24 -8.20 5.64
N THR A 436 -13.71 -8.62 6.79
CA THR A 436 -12.97 -9.87 6.89
C THR A 436 -13.96 -11.02 6.84
N GLU A 437 -13.73 -11.97 5.94
CA GLU A 437 -14.57 -13.13 5.74
C GLU A 437 -14.73 -13.98 7.00
N ARG A 438 -15.91 -14.57 7.18
CA ARG A 438 -16.16 -15.44 8.33
C ARG A 438 -15.63 -16.83 8.03
N LEU A 439 -15.09 -17.48 9.07
CA LEU A 439 -14.65 -18.88 8.94
C LEU A 439 -15.77 -19.81 8.46
N SER A 440 -17.02 -19.53 8.83
CA SER A 440 -18.18 -20.30 8.37
C SER A 440 -18.48 -20.15 6.88
N GLU A 441 -18.16 -18.99 6.29
CA GLU A 441 -18.35 -18.71 4.86
C GLU A 441 -17.28 -19.46 4.07
N GLU A 442 -16.02 -19.30 4.44
CA GLU A 442 -14.88 -20.05 3.91
C GLU A 442 -15.10 -21.58 3.93
N VAL A 443 -15.53 -22.12 5.07
CA VAL A 443 -15.77 -23.57 5.22
C VAL A 443 -16.94 -24.06 4.34
N HIS A 444 -17.88 -23.19 3.99
CA HIS A 444 -18.99 -23.53 3.10
C HIS A 444 -18.53 -23.77 1.66
N GLU A 445 -17.41 -23.19 1.25
CA GLU A 445 -16.87 -23.30 -0.11
C GLU A 445 -16.08 -24.59 -0.34
N LEU A 446 -15.51 -25.18 0.74
CA LEU A 446 -14.65 -26.38 0.70
C LEU A 446 -15.17 -27.52 -0.19
N PRO A 447 -16.47 -27.90 -0.18
CA PRO A 447 -16.98 -28.99 -1.01
C PRO A 447 -16.93 -28.73 -2.52
N THR A 448 -16.69 -27.48 -2.93
CA THR A 448 -16.61 -27.07 -4.35
C THR A 448 -15.19 -26.73 -4.80
N CYS A 449 -14.23 -26.74 -3.88
CA CYS A 449 -12.88 -26.28 -4.14
C CYS A 449 -11.99 -27.37 -4.76
N GLY A 450 -11.42 -27.05 -5.92
CA GLY A 450 -10.46 -27.93 -6.63
C GLY A 450 -9.01 -27.79 -6.15
N HIS A 451 -8.78 -27.34 -4.92
CA HIS A 451 -7.45 -27.13 -4.36
C HIS A 451 -7.46 -27.28 -2.83
N HIS A 452 -6.29 -27.54 -2.25
CA HIS A 452 -6.14 -27.69 -0.81
C HIS A 452 -6.44 -26.37 -0.09
N HIS A 453 -7.14 -26.46 1.05
CA HIS A 453 -7.24 -25.34 1.98
C HIS A 453 -6.42 -25.66 3.21
N VAL A 454 -5.45 -24.81 3.54
CA VAL A 454 -4.55 -25.02 4.67
C VAL A 454 -4.82 -23.97 5.73
N PHE A 455 -5.60 -24.37 6.73
CA PHE A 455 -5.99 -23.52 7.84
C PHE A 455 -4.89 -23.46 8.90
N PHE A 456 -4.47 -22.26 9.24
CA PHE A 456 -3.65 -21.96 10.42
C PHE A 456 -4.54 -21.44 11.54
N VAL A 457 -4.70 -22.26 12.60
CA VAL A 457 -5.63 -21.99 13.70
C VAL A 457 -4.89 -22.06 15.04
N ARG A 458 -5.06 -21.09 15.94
CA ARG A 458 -4.47 -21.17 17.29
C ARG A 458 -5.27 -22.09 18.20
N ASP A 459 -4.62 -22.63 19.23
CA ASP A 459 -5.23 -23.52 20.25
C ASP A 459 -6.62 -23.02 20.75
N ARG A 460 -6.77 -21.71 20.97
CA ARG A 460 -8.00 -21.12 21.51
C ARG A 460 -9.20 -21.12 20.54
N GLU A 461 -8.94 -21.19 19.23
CA GLU A 461 -9.95 -21.24 18.16
C GLU A 461 -10.05 -22.62 17.51
N TYR A 462 -9.20 -23.56 17.93
CA TYR A 462 -9.05 -24.86 17.29
C TYR A 462 -10.34 -25.68 17.29
N GLU A 463 -11.00 -25.82 18.44
CA GLU A 463 -12.23 -26.64 18.56
C GLU A 463 -13.36 -26.10 17.68
N GLU A 464 -13.58 -24.78 17.67
CA GLU A 464 -14.61 -24.13 16.84
C GLU A 464 -14.32 -24.31 15.35
N ALA A 465 -13.07 -24.10 14.93
CA ALA A 465 -12.67 -24.26 13.53
C ALA A 465 -12.79 -25.72 13.07
N LEU A 466 -12.35 -26.66 13.92
CA LEU A 466 -12.39 -28.08 13.60
C LEU A 466 -13.84 -28.58 13.50
N GLU A 467 -14.74 -28.14 14.39
CA GLU A 467 -16.16 -28.49 14.33
C GLU A 467 -16.79 -28.03 13.01
N LEU A 468 -16.51 -26.80 12.57
CA LEU A 468 -17.00 -26.28 11.29
C LEU A 468 -16.48 -27.12 10.11
N ILE A 469 -15.17 -27.37 10.06
CA ILE A 469 -14.55 -28.17 8.98
C ILE A 469 -15.12 -29.60 8.98
N GLN A 470 -15.29 -30.23 10.14
CA GLN A 470 -15.92 -31.55 10.25
C GLN A 470 -17.35 -31.55 9.72
N ASN A 471 -18.13 -30.52 10.03
CA ASN A 471 -19.51 -30.39 9.57
C ASN A 471 -19.63 -30.17 8.06
N SER A 472 -18.57 -29.69 7.38
CA SER A 472 -18.54 -29.59 5.91
C SER A 472 -18.49 -30.95 5.21
N GLY A 473 -18.07 -32.01 5.93
CA GLY A 473 -17.85 -33.35 5.36
C GLY A 473 -16.57 -33.48 4.54
N ALA A 474 -15.73 -32.44 4.47
CA ALA A 474 -14.46 -32.48 3.75
C ALA A 474 -13.45 -33.43 4.42
N THR A 475 -12.56 -34.01 3.60
CA THR A 475 -11.45 -34.83 4.11
C THR A 475 -10.33 -33.90 4.56
N TYR A 476 -9.77 -34.14 5.74
CA TYR A 476 -8.73 -33.28 6.29
C TYR A 476 -7.69 -34.06 7.08
N ASN A 477 -6.50 -33.48 7.20
CA ASN A 477 -5.40 -33.93 8.04
C ASN A 477 -4.94 -32.80 8.97
N ILE A 478 -4.47 -33.15 10.16
CA ILE A 478 -4.03 -32.18 11.16
C ILE A 478 -2.56 -32.40 11.48
N GLN A 479 -1.80 -31.31 11.47
CA GLN A 479 -0.41 -31.27 11.88
C GLN A 479 -0.19 -30.19 12.93
N ASN A 480 0.79 -30.41 13.81
CA ASN A 480 1.21 -29.37 14.75
C ASN A 480 2.10 -28.34 14.04
N GLY A 481 1.77 -27.07 14.19
CA GLY A 481 2.56 -25.92 13.79
C GLY A 481 3.31 -25.28 14.97
N PRO A 482 4.05 -24.19 14.70
CA PRO A 482 4.74 -23.44 15.75
C PRO A 482 3.77 -22.66 16.63
N GLU A 483 4.22 -22.25 17.82
CA GLU A 483 3.51 -21.27 18.67
C GLU A 483 2.06 -21.64 19.07
N GLY A 484 1.73 -22.93 19.18
CA GLY A 484 0.36 -23.36 19.47
C GLY A 484 -0.59 -23.09 18.31
N VAL A 485 -0.09 -23.23 17.08
CA VAL A 485 -0.87 -23.18 15.85
C VAL A 485 -1.06 -24.62 15.35
N HIS A 486 -2.30 -24.99 15.06
CA HIS A 486 -2.66 -26.20 14.34
C HIS A 486 -2.73 -25.89 12.84
N ILE A 487 -2.19 -26.80 12.03
CA ILE A 487 -2.26 -26.75 10.57
C ILE A 487 -3.27 -27.81 10.16
N ILE A 488 -4.45 -27.37 9.72
CA ILE A 488 -5.51 -28.26 9.24
C ILE A 488 -5.50 -28.17 7.72
N THR A 489 -5.08 -29.24 7.06
CA THR A 489 -5.06 -29.33 5.60
C THR A 489 -6.31 -30.06 5.16
N VAL A 490 -7.19 -29.37 4.45
CA VAL A 490 -8.37 -29.93 3.80
C VAL A 490 -8.00 -30.32 2.38
N ASP A 491 -8.31 -31.55 1.99
CA ASP A 491 -8.09 -32.05 0.65
C ASP A 491 -9.08 -31.42 -0.34
N PRO A 492 -8.70 -31.24 -1.62
CA PRO A 492 -9.62 -30.82 -2.66
C PRO A 492 -10.86 -31.71 -2.68
N ALA A 493 -12.01 -31.13 -3.05
CA ALA A 493 -13.18 -31.93 -3.36
C ALA A 493 -12.83 -32.98 -4.44
N SER A 494 -13.30 -34.22 -4.25
CA SER A 494 -13.03 -35.38 -5.13
C SER A 494 -13.18 -35.02 -6.62
N PRO A 495 -12.35 -35.59 -7.53
CA PRO A 495 -12.25 -35.21 -8.96
C PRO A 495 -13.50 -35.48 -9.83
N GLU A 496 -14.67 -35.69 -9.23
CA GLU A 496 -15.95 -35.70 -9.97
C GLU A 496 -16.36 -34.31 -10.46
N VAL A 497 -15.68 -33.24 -9.99
CA VAL A 497 -15.88 -31.90 -10.55
C VAL A 497 -15.05 -31.74 -11.80
N GLN A 498 -15.72 -31.84 -12.95
CA GLN A 498 -15.13 -31.41 -14.21
C GLN A 498 -14.85 -29.90 -14.17
N VAL A 499 -13.59 -29.53 -14.43
CA VAL A 499 -13.18 -28.13 -14.50
C VAL A 499 -12.74 -27.80 -15.92
N VAL A 500 -13.39 -26.79 -16.51
CA VAL A 500 -12.98 -26.19 -17.78
C VAL A 500 -12.31 -24.85 -17.51
N ARG A 501 -11.08 -24.68 -18.00
CA ARG A 501 -10.29 -23.45 -17.91
C ARG A 501 -10.10 -22.87 -19.30
N LEU A 502 -10.66 -21.68 -19.54
CA LEU A 502 -10.51 -20.95 -20.79
C LEU A 502 -9.85 -19.60 -20.48
N ALA A 503 -8.87 -19.21 -21.29
CA ALA A 503 -8.39 -17.82 -21.29
C ALA A 503 -9.06 -17.06 -22.43
N ALA A 504 -9.36 -15.77 -22.22
CA ALA A 504 -9.91 -14.90 -23.26
C ALA A 504 -8.96 -13.73 -23.52
N LEU A 505 -8.63 -13.50 -24.79
CA LEU A 505 -7.72 -12.44 -25.23
C LEU A 505 -8.38 -11.62 -26.33
N GLY A 506 -8.15 -10.32 -26.38
CA GLY A 506 -8.65 -9.45 -27.45
C GLY A 506 -7.65 -8.35 -27.77
N ASP A 507 -7.70 -7.81 -28.99
CA ASP A 507 -6.83 -6.72 -29.45
C ASP A 507 -5.32 -7.06 -29.38
N THR A 508 -4.96 -8.34 -29.49
CA THR A 508 -3.59 -8.87 -29.42
C THR A 508 -2.89 -8.82 -30.78
N ARG A 509 -2.57 -7.60 -31.24
CA ARG A 509 -2.16 -7.32 -32.64
C ARG A 509 -0.80 -6.65 -32.83
N THR A 510 0.03 -6.57 -31.79
CA THR A 510 1.21 -5.69 -31.77
C THR A 510 2.54 -6.43 -31.78
N GLY A 511 2.59 -7.68 -31.31
CA GLY A 511 3.84 -8.43 -31.15
C GLY A 511 4.85 -7.77 -30.21
N ASP A 512 4.40 -6.82 -29.39
CA ASP A 512 5.28 -6.05 -28.51
C ASP A 512 5.71 -6.83 -27.28
N SER A 513 6.61 -6.25 -26.47
CA SER A 513 7.11 -6.90 -25.26
C SER A 513 6.02 -7.21 -24.24
N GLY A 514 4.93 -6.43 -24.19
CA GLY A 514 3.80 -6.69 -23.31
C GLY A 514 3.02 -7.93 -23.75
N GLN A 515 2.75 -8.05 -25.05
CA GLN A 515 2.10 -9.25 -25.61
C GLN A 515 2.96 -10.51 -25.42
N ILE A 516 4.28 -10.42 -25.55
CA ILE A 516 5.20 -11.54 -25.27
C ILE A 516 5.16 -11.94 -23.80
N GLN A 517 5.20 -10.98 -22.87
CA GLN A 517 5.09 -11.26 -21.42
C GLN A 517 3.75 -11.90 -21.06
N LEU A 518 2.66 -11.48 -21.71
CA LEU A 518 1.35 -12.10 -21.55
C LEU A 518 1.37 -13.57 -21.98
N GLY A 519 1.98 -13.87 -23.12
CA GLY A 519 2.15 -15.25 -23.57
C GLY A 519 2.94 -16.11 -22.58
N SER A 520 4.04 -15.58 -22.03
CA SER A 520 4.81 -16.27 -20.98
C SER A 520 4.00 -16.49 -19.69
N ALA A 521 3.21 -15.50 -19.26
CA ALA A 521 2.37 -15.63 -18.07
C ALA A 521 1.26 -16.68 -18.26
N LEU A 522 0.64 -16.72 -19.45
CA LEU A 522 -0.35 -17.74 -19.81
C LEU A 522 0.29 -19.13 -19.88
N TYR A 523 1.50 -19.26 -20.41
CA TYR A 523 2.24 -20.51 -20.42
C TYR A 523 2.50 -21.03 -19.00
N HIS A 524 2.99 -20.19 -18.08
CA HIS A 524 3.15 -20.58 -16.68
C HIS A 524 1.81 -20.90 -15.99
N THR A 525 0.74 -20.22 -16.40
CA THR A 525 -0.61 -20.56 -15.94
C THR A 525 -1.02 -21.94 -16.43
N ASP A 526 -0.75 -22.29 -17.70
CA ASP A 526 -1.04 -23.60 -18.27
C ASP A 526 -0.22 -24.72 -17.60
N GLU A 527 1.06 -24.48 -17.30
CA GLU A 527 1.93 -25.43 -16.59
C GLU A 527 1.39 -25.80 -15.20
N THR A 528 0.71 -24.85 -14.54
CA THR A 528 0.17 -25.04 -13.18
C THR A 528 -1.32 -25.41 -13.19
N ASN A 529 -2.07 -24.92 -14.16
CA ASN A 529 -3.51 -25.04 -14.33
C ASN A 529 -3.82 -25.22 -15.82
N PRO A 530 -3.78 -26.47 -16.35
CA PRO A 530 -3.92 -26.72 -17.78
C PRO A 530 -5.16 -26.08 -18.38
N LEU A 531 -4.95 -25.33 -19.46
CA LEU A 531 -5.99 -24.65 -20.22
C LEU A 531 -6.64 -25.61 -21.20
N ASN A 532 -7.97 -25.57 -21.27
CA ASN A 532 -8.73 -26.29 -22.29
C ASN A 532 -8.73 -25.55 -23.64
N GLY A 533 -8.41 -24.26 -23.64
CA GLY A 533 -8.31 -23.45 -24.84
C GLY A 533 -8.19 -21.96 -24.55
N ILE A 534 -7.80 -21.21 -25.58
CA ILE A 534 -7.71 -19.75 -25.56
C ILE A 534 -8.70 -19.20 -26.59
N VAL A 535 -9.63 -18.35 -26.16
CA VAL A 535 -10.61 -17.70 -27.02
C VAL A 535 -10.10 -16.31 -27.40
N LEU A 536 -9.86 -16.08 -28.70
CA LEU A 536 -9.50 -14.75 -29.21
C LEU A 536 -10.76 -13.99 -29.62
N LEU A 537 -10.96 -12.82 -29.01
CA LEU A 537 -12.10 -11.92 -29.17
C LEU A 537 -11.91 -10.93 -30.33
N GLY A 538 -11.03 -11.24 -31.29
CA GLY A 538 -10.80 -10.45 -32.49
C GLY A 538 -9.66 -9.45 -32.39
N ASP A 539 -9.29 -8.95 -33.56
CA ASP A 539 -8.09 -8.14 -33.82
C ASP A 539 -6.82 -8.93 -33.50
N ASN A 540 -6.65 -10.04 -34.23
CA ASN A 540 -5.73 -11.12 -33.87
C ASN A 540 -4.29 -10.95 -34.40
N ILE A 541 -4.10 -10.18 -35.47
CA ILE A 541 -2.82 -10.14 -36.22
C ILE A 541 -2.22 -8.73 -36.25
N SER A 542 -2.92 -7.78 -36.85
CA SER A 542 -2.39 -6.46 -37.16
C SER A 542 -3.51 -5.46 -37.40
N PHE A 543 -3.17 -4.21 -37.73
CA PHE A 543 -4.15 -3.16 -37.96
C PHE A 543 -5.03 -3.37 -39.20
N ARG A 544 -4.65 -4.22 -40.17
CA ARG A 544 -5.52 -4.59 -41.29
C ARG A 544 -5.60 -6.10 -41.53
N GLY A 545 -5.13 -6.91 -40.59
CA GLY A 545 -5.13 -8.37 -40.68
C GLY A 545 -4.16 -8.94 -41.71
N GLU A 546 -3.10 -8.21 -42.07
CA GLU A 546 -2.13 -8.62 -43.09
C GLU A 546 -1.39 -9.91 -42.67
N PRO A 547 -1.39 -10.99 -43.51
CA PRO A 547 -0.77 -12.26 -43.16
C PRO A 547 0.74 -12.19 -42.90
N GLU A 548 1.42 -11.17 -43.43
CA GLU A 548 2.87 -10.98 -43.26
C GLU A 548 3.29 -10.76 -41.81
N TYR A 549 2.38 -10.28 -40.94
CA TYR A 549 2.65 -10.07 -39.51
C TYR A 549 2.28 -11.28 -38.64
N PHE A 550 1.71 -12.35 -39.21
CA PHE A 550 1.21 -13.47 -38.41
C PHE A 550 2.30 -14.12 -37.55
N GLU A 551 3.49 -14.30 -38.11
CA GLU A 551 4.63 -14.85 -37.36
C GLU A 551 5.04 -13.93 -36.19
N ASP A 552 5.25 -12.65 -36.47
CA ASP A 552 5.78 -11.72 -35.47
C ASP A 552 4.74 -11.31 -34.41
N HIS A 553 3.46 -11.27 -34.76
CA HIS A 553 2.39 -10.75 -33.88
C HIS A 553 1.52 -11.83 -33.26
N PHE A 554 1.55 -13.07 -33.76
CA PHE A 554 0.78 -14.19 -33.19
C PHE A 554 1.68 -15.36 -32.79
N VAL A 555 2.48 -15.91 -33.72
CA VAL A 555 3.28 -17.12 -33.42
C VAL A 555 4.34 -16.83 -32.36
N ARG A 556 5.15 -15.78 -32.56
CA ARG A 556 6.24 -15.45 -31.65
C ARG A 556 5.79 -15.12 -30.22
N PRO A 557 4.71 -14.34 -29.97
CA PRO A 557 4.24 -14.11 -28.60
C PRO A 557 3.69 -15.34 -27.89
N TYR A 558 3.26 -16.38 -28.64
CA TYR A 558 2.56 -17.54 -28.09
C TYR A 558 3.25 -18.87 -28.41
N ASP A 559 4.53 -18.85 -28.78
CA ASP A 559 5.28 -20.02 -29.23
C ASP A 559 5.28 -21.16 -28.20
N ALA A 560 5.53 -20.84 -26.93
CA ALA A 560 5.55 -21.80 -25.83
C ALA A 560 4.18 -22.46 -25.60
N LEU A 561 3.08 -21.74 -25.79
CA LEU A 561 1.72 -22.27 -25.70
C LEU A 561 1.40 -23.18 -26.89
N LEU A 562 1.80 -22.78 -28.11
CA LEU A 562 1.63 -23.58 -29.31
C LEU A 562 2.44 -24.89 -29.22
N ASP A 563 3.67 -24.81 -28.73
CA ASP A 563 4.54 -25.98 -28.50
C ASP A 563 4.00 -26.90 -27.40
N ALA A 564 3.32 -26.34 -26.38
CA ALA A 564 2.61 -27.09 -25.36
C ALA A 564 1.28 -27.72 -25.85
N GLY A 565 0.84 -27.40 -27.07
CA GLY A 565 -0.39 -27.93 -27.66
C GLY A 565 -1.66 -27.19 -27.26
N VAL A 566 -1.54 -25.99 -26.66
CA VAL A 566 -2.70 -25.15 -26.31
C VAL A 566 -3.37 -24.64 -27.59
N SER A 567 -4.67 -24.86 -27.71
CA SER A 567 -5.46 -24.49 -28.90
C SER A 567 -6.07 -23.09 -28.76
N PHE A 568 -5.99 -22.31 -29.85
CA PHE A 568 -6.61 -20.97 -29.94
C PHE A 568 -7.85 -21.01 -30.83
N PHE A 569 -8.94 -20.39 -30.38
CA PHE A 569 -10.22 -20.32 -31.07
C PHE A 569 -10.58 -18.87 -31.33
N ALA A 570 -10.48 -18.45 -32.60
CA ALA A 570 -10.57 -17.04 -32.96
C ALA A 570 -11.96 -16.59 -33.39
N VAL A 571 -12.26 -15.34 -33.08
CA VAL A 571 -13.29 -14.49 -33.66
C VAL A 571 -12.63 -13.45 -34.57
N LEU A 572 -13.33 -12.94 -35.59
CA LEU A 572 -12.84 -11.83 -36.41
C LEU A 572 -13.21 -10.49 -35.77
N GLY A 573 -12.20 -9.65 -35.55
CA GLY A 573 -12.36 -8.25 -35.21
C GLY A 573 -12.50 -7.36 -36.44
N ASN A 574 -12.80 -6.09 -36.20
CA ASN A 574 -12.97 -5.14 -37.30
C ASN A 574 -11.65 -4.83 -38.02
N HIS A 575 -10.49 -5.01 -37.38
CA HIS A 575 -9.18 -4.87 -38.04
C HIS A 575 -8.82 -6.09 -38.89
N ASP A 576 -9.34 -7.28 -38.57
CA ASP A 576 -9.07 -8.52 -39.30
C ASP A 576 -9.71 -8.54 -40.70
N ILE A 577 -10.78 -7.76 -40.92
CA ILE A 577 -11.48 -7.69 -42.19
C ILE A 577 -11.08 -6.47 -43.05
N LYS A 578 -10.51 -5.41 -42.44
CA LYS A 578 -10.20 -4.12 -43.11
C LYS A 578 -9.23 -4.23 -44.29
N GLY A 579 -8.30 -5.18 -44.24
CA GLY A 579 -7.36 -5.43 -45.33
C GLY A 579 -7.88 -6.37 -46.42
N GLY A 580 -9.04 -7.01 -46.23
CA GLY A 580 -9.54 -8.06 -47.12
C GLY A 580 -8.85 -9.42 -46.92
N PHE A 581 -8.15 -9.61 -45.80
CA PHE A 581 -7.34 -10.80 -45.52
C PHE A 581 -8.01 -11.82 -44.59
N SER A 582 -9.29 -11.67 -44.28
CA SER A 582 -10.00 -12.57 -43.36
C SER A 582 -9.95 -14.04 -43.80
N SER A 583 -9.83 -14.32 -45.12
CA SER A 583 -9.69 -15.67 -45.64
C SER A 583 -8.43 -16.39 -45.14
N PHE A 584 -7.34 -15.67 -44.88
CA PHE A 584 -6.14 -16.24 -44.28
C PHE A 584 -6.44 -16.75 -42.87
N GLN A 585 -7.02 -15.90 -42.02
CA GLN A 585 -7.34 -16.25 -40.62
C GLN A 585 -8.34 -17.40 -40.53
N LEU A 586 -9.40 -17.35 -41.35
CA LEU A 586 -10.43 -18.39 -41.39
C LEU A 586 -9.86 -19.78 -41.68
N ASN A 587 -8.81 -19.87 -42.48
CA ASN A 587 -8.21 -21.14 -42.90
C ASN A 587 -6.92 -21.47 -42.14
N HIS A 588 -6.45 -20.61 -41.22
CA HIS A 588 -5.20 -20.83 -40.52
C HIS A 588 -5.37 -21.89 -39.41
N PRO A 589 -4.52 -22.94 -39.36
CA PRO A 589 -4.69 -24.05 -38.42
C PRO A 589 -4.63 -23.61 -36.96
N TYR A 590 -3.76 -22.65 -36.62
CA TYR A 590 -3.64 -22.18 -35.24
C TYR A 590 -4.84 -21.40 -34.71
N LEU A 591 -5.73 -20.88 -35.58
CA LEU A 591 -6.87 -20.06 -35.15
C LEU A 591 -8.17 -20.88 -35.00
N ASN A 592 -8.14 -22.16 -35.37
CA ASN A 592 -9.24 -23.13 -35.27
C ASN A 592 -10.61 -22.70 -35.81
N MET A 593 -10.66 -21.73 -36.73
CA MET A 593 -11.91 -21.24 -37.34
C MET A 593 -12.49 -22.20 -38.39
N LYS A 594 -11.70 -23.16 -38.90
CA LYS A 594 -12.14 -24.23 -39.82
C LYS A 594 -12.88 -23.70 -41.06
N GLY A 595 -12.48 -22.53 -41.57
CA GLY A 595 -13.08 -21.85 -42.72
C GLY A 595 -14.39 -21.13 -42.43
N ARG A 596 -14.83 -21.03 -41.17
CA ARG A 596 -16.14 -20.51 -40.77
C ARG A 596 -16.01 -19.17 -40.04
N ARG A 597 -16.91 -18.23 -40.36
CA ARG A 597 -16.95 -16.90 -39.71
C ARG A 597 -17.59 -16.96 -38.32
N TYR A 598 -18.51 -17.91 -38.13
CA TYR A 598 -19.18 -18.19 -36.87
C TYR A 598 -19.28 -19.70 -36.69
N TYR A 599 -19.08 -20.17 -35.47
CA TYR A 599 -19.02 -21.59 -35.12
C TYR A 599 -19.15 -21.75 -33.60
N SER A 600 -19.27 -22.98 -33.12
CA SER A 600 -19.17 -23.29 -31.69
C SER A 600 -18.12 -24.35 -31.42
N GLU A 601 -17.60 -24.36 -30.20
CA GLU A 601 -16.66 -25.38 -29.72
C GLU A 601 -17.03 -25.80 -28.29
N MET A 602 -17.01 -27.10 -28.04
CA MET A 602 -17.39 -27.73 -26.78
C MET A 602 -16.14 -28.06 -25.95
N PHE A 603 -16.17 -27.75 -24.66
CA PHE A 603 -15.07 -27.98 -23.72
C PHE A 603 -15.55 -28.79 -22.52
N GLY A 604 -14.71 -29.74 -22.11
CA GLY A 604 -14.90 -30.62 -20.95
C GLY A 604 -16.24 -31.35 -20.95
N GLU A 605 -16.31 -32.57 -21.52
CA GLU A 605 -17.47 -33.49 -21.51
C GLU A 605 -18.86 -32.82 -21.40
N GLU A 606 -19.14 -31.86 -22.28
CA GLU A 606 -20.42 -31.12 -22.35
C GLU A 606 -20.68 -30.12 -21.21
N LEU A 607 -19.65 -29.63 -20.53
CA LEU A 607 -19.78 -28.61 -19.47
C LEU A 607 -19.92 -27.20 -20.04
N VAL A 608 -19.06 -26.84 -21.00
CA VAL A 608 -19.00 -25.47 -21.57
C VAL A 608 -19.06 -25.53 -23.09
N GLU A 609 -19.96 -24.78 -23.71
CA GLU A 609 -19.91 -24.50 -25.16
C GLU A 609 -19.71 -23.01 -25.41
N CYS A 610 -18.69 -22.68 -26.18
CA CYS A 610 -18.44 -21.32 -26.66
C CYS A 610 -19.03 -21.14 -28.06
N PHE A 611 -19.78 -20.06 -28.27
CA PHE A 611 -20.39 -19.68 -29.54
C PHE A 611 -19.68 -18.43 -30.07
N MET A 612 -18.85 -18.63 -31.10
CA MET A 612 -18.02 -17.60 -31.73
C MET A 612 -18.84 -16.89 -32.82
N LEU A 613 -19.02 -15.58 -32.66
CA LEU A 613 -19.84 -14.76 -33.55
C LEU A 613 -19.01 -13.75 -34.34
N ASP A 614 -19.39 -13.53 -35.59
CA ASP A 614 -18.84 -12.45 -36.40
C ASP A 614 -19.75 -11.22 -36.36
N THR A 615 -19.44 -10.33 -35.43
CA THR A 615 -20.14 -9.05 -35.25
C THR A 615 -20.04 -8.12 -36.45
N ASN A 616 -19.05 -8.29 -37.33
CA ASN A 616 -18.90 -7.44 -38.51
C ASN A 616 -20.01 -7.66 -39.55
N THR A 617 -20.68 -8.82 -39.53
CA THR A 617 -21.72 -9.18 -40.50
C THR A 617 -23.08 -9.42 -39.87
N ILE A 618 -23.15 -9.54 -38.54
CA ILE A 618 -24.32 -10.09 -37.85
C ILE A 618 -25.61 -9.28 -38.06
N VAL A 619 -25.53 -7.95 -38.15
CA VAL A 619 -26.70 -7.08 -38.40
C VAL A 619 -27.32 -7.34 -39.78
N GLY A 620 -26.51 -7.75 -40.76
CA GLY A 620 -26.93 -8.04 -42.14
C GLY A 620 -27.05 -9.52 -42.48
N ASP A 621 -26.79 -10.43 -41.53
CA ASP A 621 -26.70 -11.87 -41.76
C ASP A 621 -27.75 -12.65 -40.94
N PRO A 622 -28.99 -12.79 -41.46
CA PRO A 622 -30.04 -13.54 -40.77
C PRO A 622 -29.73 -15.04 -40.64
N GLN A 623 -28.80 -15.58 -41.44
CA GLN A 623 -28.41 -16.99 -41.31
C GLN A 623 -27.58 -17.21 -40.06
N GLN A 624 -26.69 -16.29 -39.71
CA GLN A 624 -25.93 -16.34 -38.46
C GLN A 624 -26.84 -16.30 -37.23
N ILE A 625 -27.84 -15.40 -37.21
CA ILE A 625 -28.82 -15.34 -36.11
C ILE A 625 -29.64 -16.63 -36.01
N SER A 626 -30.12 -17.16 -37.14
CA SER A 626 -30.85 -18.43 -37.16
C SER A 626 -29.99 -19.60 -36.70
N TRP A 627 -28.70 -19.60 -37.05
CA TRP A 627 -27.74 -20.61 -36.59
C TRP A 627 -27.50 -20.50 -35.08
N LEU A 628 -27.31 -19.30 -34.55
CA LEU A 628 -27.07 -19.09 -33.12
C LEU A 628 -28.26 -19.55 -32.28
N ASN A 629 -29.48 -19.13 -32.63
CA ASN A 629 -30.70 -19.54 -31.93
C ASN A 629 -30.88 -21.06 -31.92
N LYS A 630 -30.65 -21.70 -33.07
CA LYS A 630 -30.71 -23.15 -33.18
C LYS A 630 -29.64 -23.83 -32.33
N SER A 631 -28.39 -23.35 -32.39
CA SER A 631 -27.26 -23.95 -31.68
C SER A 631 -27.40 -23.80 -30.17
N LEU A 632 -27.87 -22.65 -29.67
CA LEU A 632 -28.16 -22.44 -28.25
C LEU A 632 -29.28 -23.36 -27.73
N GLN A 633 -30.32 -23.60 -28.55
CA GLN A 633 -31.43 -24.50 -28.21
C GLN A 633 -31.01 -25.97 -28.20
N GLU A 634 -30.16 -26.39 -29.15
CA GLU A 634 -29.71 -27.77 -29.31
C GLU A 634 -28.53 -28.13 -28.38
N SER A 635 -27.80 -27.14 -27.86
CA SER A 635 -26.62 -27.33 -27.03
C SER A 635 -26.95 -28.02 -25.68
N PRO A 636 -26.29 -29.15 -25.38
CA PRO A 636 -26.42 -29.83 -24.08
C PRO A 636 -25.62 -29.15 -22.97
N ALA A 637 -24.81 -28.13 -23.29
CA ALA A 637 -23.87 -27.56 -22.35
C ALA A 637 -24.53 -26.85 -21.16
N THR A 638 -23.95 -27.04 -19.97
CA THR A 638 -24.38 -26.35 -18.75
C THR A 638 -24.08 -24.84 -18.86
N TRP A 639 -22.87 -24.50 -19.29
CA TRP A 639 -22.42 -23.14 -19.52
C TRP A 639 -22.38 -22.84 -21.02
N LYS A 640 -23.10 -21.79 -21.42
CA LYS A 640 -23.17 -21.33 -22.80
C LYS A 640 -22.55 -19.94 -22.86
N ILE A 641 -21.38 -19.83 -23.50
CA ILE A 641 -20.60 -18.59 -23.54
C ILE A 641 -20.63 -18.04 -24.97
N VAL A 642 -21.03 -16.79 -25.13
CA VAL A 642 -20.95 -16.10 -26.43
C VAL A 642 -19.65 -15.32 -26.51
N ALA A 643 -18.86 -15.56 -27.55
CA ALA A 643 -17.60 -14.88 -27.80
C ALA A 643 -17.73 -14.00 -29.05
N MET A 644 -17.42 -12.71 -28.90
CA MET A 644 -17.57 -11.72 -29.96
C MET A 644 -16.63 -10.52 -29.77
N HIS A 645 -16.36 -9.80 -30.86
CA HIS A 645 -15.46 -8.64 -30.84
C HIS A 645 -16.13 -7.34 -30.39
N GLU A 646 -17.27 -6.97 -30.99
CA GLU A 646 -18.00 -5.76 -30.58
C GLU A 646 -18.86 -6.07 -29.34
N PRO A 647 -18.67 -5.35 -28.21
CA PRO A 647 -19.40 -5.61 -26.98
C PRO A 647 -20.83 -5.04 -27.03
N LEU A 648 -21.78 -5.73 -26.39
CA LEU A 648 -23.16 -5.21 -26.24
C LEU A 648 -23.23 -4.03 -25.27
N TYR A 649 -22.34 -4.01 -24.27
CA TYR A 649 -22.29 -3.02 -23.22
C TYR A 649 -20.86 -2.52 -23.04
N GLY A 650 -20.65 -1.20 -23.06
CA GLY A 650 -19.34 -0.58 -22.87
C GLY A 650 -19.43 0.71 -22.05
N ALA A 651 -18.50 0.92 -21.11
CA ALA A 651 -18.46 2.12 -20.26
C ALA A 651 -18.03 3.40 -21.00
N ILE A 652 -17.56 3.25 -22.24
CA ILE A 652 -17.15 4.35 -23.13
C ILE A 652 -17.97 4.22 -24.40
N GLU A 653 -18.97 5.08 -24.60
CA GLU A 653 -19.74 5.16 -25.84
C GLU A 653 -18.81 5.54 -27.00
N ARG A 654 -18.28 4.54 -27.71
CA ARG A 654 -17.48 4.75 -28.92
C ARG A 654 -18.34 4.70 -30.19
N ARG A 655 -19.45 3.93 -30.20
CA ARG A 655 -20.35 3.73 -31.37
C ARG A 655 -21.82 3.44 -30.98
N PRO A 656 -22.55 4.39 -30.37
CA PRO A 656 -23.87 4.15 -29.77
C PRO A 656 -24.91 3.52 -30.73
N GLU A 657 -24.96 3.92 -32.00
CA GLU A 657 -25.92 3.38 -32.98
C GLU A 657 -25.63 1.92 -33.38
N ALA A 658 -24.35 1.54 -33.46
CA ALA A 658 -23.96 0.17 -33.80
C ALA A 658 -24.21 -0.77 -32.59
N ASP A 659 -23.87 -0.29 -31.39
CA ASP A 659 -24.07 -1.02 -30.14
C ASP A 659 -25.56 -1.26 -29.84
N GLU A 660 -26.44 -0.32 -30.23
CA GLU A 660 -27.91 -0.47 -30.14
C GLU A 660 -28.45 -1.50 -31.12
N GLN A 661 -28.02 -1.47 -32.39
CA GLN A 661 -28.41 -2.47 -33.39
C GLN A 661 -27.95 -3.88 -33.03
N LEU A 662 -26.78 -4.01 -32.42
CA LEU A 662 -26.26 -5.29 -31.95
C LEU A 662 -27.11 -5.84 -30.79
N ARG A 663 -27.45 -4.97 -29.83
CA ARG A 663 -28.33 -5.31 -28.69
C ARG A 663 -29.72 -5.74 -29.14
N GLU A 664 -30.36 -5.02 -30.05
CA GLU A 664 -31.68 -5.40 -30.59
C GLU A 664 -31.73 -6.81 -31.20
N ARG A 665 -30.57 -7.36 -31.61
CA ARG A 665 -30.48 -8.66 -32.29
C ARG A 665 -30.03 -9.80 -31.39
N LEU A 666 -29.22 -9.52 -30.37
CA LEU A 666 -28.53 -10.53 -29.57
C LEU A 666 -28.93 -10.52 -28.09
N GLU A 667 -29.53 -9.43 -27.61
CA GLU A 667 -30.02 -9.38 -26.24
C GLU A 667 -31.20 -10.35 -26.06
N PRO A 668 -31.17 -11.23 -25.05
CA PRO A 668 -32.22 -12.25 -24.82
C PRO A 668 -33.62 -11.70 -24.57
#